data_AF-A0A8S2AHX7-F1
#
_entry.id   AF-A0A8S2AHX7-F1
#
_cell.length_a   1.000
_cell.length_b   1.000
_cell.length_c   1.000
_cell.angle_alpha   90.00
_cell.angle_beta   90.00
_cell.angle_gamma   90.00
#
_symmetry.space_group_name_H-M   'P 1'
#
loop_
_entity.id
_entity.type
_entity.pdbx_description
1 polymer ?
#
loop_
_entity_poly.entity_id
_entity_poly.type
_entity_poly.pdbx_seq_one_letter_code
_entity_poly.pdbx_strand_id
1 'polypeptide(L)'
;MSQLLCRIAKISSVVKKQRLCFSELRSFSSAATPYLLFCETNYRLVRTPRGSLVDMNLYDPRKKERVKVPDQYLSEDLEASLKIGASRGWVGVKNLHDSTVRLTNIFNPCASVSSHKVITLPPLEDSKTLISTISFSASPDQQDCVVAAKSYSPFISLCRPGDSDWTRIRVPFFASKVMYSARDRKFYLHRTSEEEYEGPIDLNTSSDDFPQVSLYQGFPNSDIPVSRQEQSFVSTIKTKYLVESPSGDSFIVYWYNDLWNKEEVKSDHNTSLRTKPRAFVFSIPRRLICAATKANGGGRSGSIVAPLVVNEEFQKIDVNPPKGTRDFPPEDMRLRNWLFNHFKEVSRLFGYEEVDFPVLETEALFIRKAGEEIRDQLYCFEDRGNRRVALRPELTPSLARLVIQKGKSVSLPLKWFAVGQCWRYERMTRGRRREHYQWNMDIIGVPEVTAEAELISSIVNFFKRIGITASDVGFKVSSRKVLQELLKKYGVPEDLFGRVCIIIDKIEKIPLDEIKKELGFTGISEDAIEQLLQVLSVKSLDDLEDILGGAGEAIADLKQLFSLAEKFGYSEWIQFDASVVRGLAYYTGIVFEGFDRKGKLRAICGGGRYDRLLSTYGGDDIPACGFGFGDAVIVELLKEKELLPVLGQEVENIVCALDKDLQGAAATVATTLRDKGQTVDLVLESKPLKWVFKRAARVNARRLVLVGKTEWEDGSVSVKVLSSGEQFQVKLNDLE
;
A
#
# COMPACT_ATOMS: atom_id res chain seq x y z
N MET A 1 -21.03 21.18 18.83
CA MET A 1 -19.66 21.49 18.35
C MET A 1 -18.61 21.54 19.47
N SER A 2 -18.87 22.15 20.64
CA SER A 2 -17.91 22.18 21.77
C SER A 2 -17.52 20.78 22.32
N GLN A 3 -18.43 19.81 22.38
CA GLN A 3 -18.12 18.44 22.81
C GLN A 3 -17.31 17.61 21.78
N LEU A 4 -17.32 18.01 20.49
CA LEU A 4 -16.54 17.35 19.44
C LEU A 4 -15.08 17.86 19.46
N LEU A 5 -14.88 19.15 19.77
CA LEU A 5 -13.56 19.76 19.94
C LEU A 5 -12.82 19.24 21.18
N CYS A 6 -13.53 18.93 22.29
CA CYS A 6 -12.91 18.29 23.45
C CYS A 6 -12.45 16.83 23.19
N ARG A 7 -13.06 16.11 22.24
CA ARG A 7 -12.59 14.77 21.83
C ARG A 7 -11.39 14.84 20.89
N ILE A 8 -11.32 15.84 20.01
CA ILE A 8 -10.17 16.05 19.12
C ILE A 8 -8.95 16.57 19.92
N ALA A 9 -9.15 17.44 20.92
CA ALA A 9 -8.08 17.90 21.80
C ALA A 9 -7.50 16.78 22.70
N LYS A 10 -8.31 15.78 23.10
CA LYS A 10 -7.82 14.59 23.84
C LYS A 10 -7.07 13.58 22.97
N ILE A 11 -7.33 13.53 21.67
CA ILE A 11 -6.54 12.70 20.73
C ILE A 11 -5.22 13.42 20.37
N SER A 12 -5.24 14.75 20.30
CA SER A 12 -4.06 15.58 20.03
C SER A 12 -3.06 15.66 21.19
N SER A 13 -3.46 15.40 22.44
CA SER A 13 -2.58 15.53 23.62
C SER A 13 -1.99 14.22 24.14
N VAL A 14 -2.27 13.06 23.51
CA VAL A 14 -1.74 11.74 23.93
C VAL A 14 -0.55 11.27 23.07
N VAL A 15 -0.22 11.94 21.96
CA VAL A 15 0.89 11.56 21.06
C VAL A 15 2.25 12.18 21.46
N LYS A 16 2.44 12.44 22.76
CA LYS A 16 3.76 12.63 23.37
C LYS A 16 3.86 11.73 24.60
N LYS A 17 3.79 10.42 24.41
CA LYS A 17 4.39 9.47 25.35
C LYS A 17 5.70 8.98 24.76
N GLN A 18 6.76 9.11 25.55
CA GLN A 18 8.16 8.87 25.21
C GLN A 18 8.33 7.60 24.35
N ARG A 19 8.48 7.78 23.04
CA ARG A 19 9.10 6.76 22.20
C ARG A 19 10.57 6.71 22.61
N LEU A 20 11.07 5.52 22.94
CA LEU A 20 12.49 5.27 23.14
C LEU A 20 13.26 5.86 21.94
N CYS A 21 14.37 6.55 22.23
CA CYS A 21 15.14 7.25 21.21
C CYS A 21 15.66 6.26 20.15
N PHE A 22 15.85 6.70 18.92
CA PHE A 22 16.39 5.89 17.82
C PHE A 22 17.75 5.22 18.16
N SER A 23 18.50 5.79 19.10
CA SER A 23 19.73 5.22 19.67
C SER A 23 19.52 4.00 20.59
N GLU A 24 18.32 3.84 21.17
CA GLU A 24 17.94 2.70 22.03
C GLU A 24 17.39 1.51 21.22
N LEU A 25 16.90 1.73 20.00
CA LEU A 25 16.51 0.67 19.08
C LEU A 25 17.73 0.08 18.31
N ARG A 26 18.77 0.89 18.05
CA ARG A 26 20.06 0.40 17.49
C ARG A 26 20.78 -0.63 18.39
N SER A 27 20.45 -0.74 19.68
CA SER A 27 21.02 -1.77 20.57
C SER A 27 20.55 -3.20 20.29
N PHE A 28 19.58 -3.40 19.39
CA PHE A 28 19.18 -4.73 18.88
C PHE A 28 20.07 -5.20 17.70
N SER A 29 21.23 -4.56 17.50
CA SER A 29 22.18 -4.83 16.43
C SER A 29 22.67 -6.29 16.38
N SER A 30 22.79 -6.79 15.15
CA SER A 30 23.31 -8.11 14.77
C SER A 30 24.80 -8.36 15.10
N ALA A 31 25.48 -7.40 15.73
CA ALA A 31 26.86 -7.59 16.19
C ALA A 31 26.96 -8.46 17.46
N ALA A 32 25.85 -8.67 18.17
CA ALA A 32 25.82 -9.56 19.33
C ALA A 32 25.85 -11.03 18.90
N THR A 33 26.83 -11.78 19.40
CA THR A 33 26.83 -13.24 19.35
C THR A 33 25.55 -13.76 19.99
N PRO A 34 24.79 -14.66 19.32
CA PRO A 34 23.57 -15.21 19.89
C PRO A 34 24.00 -16.23 20.94
N TYR A 35 24.48 -15.75 22.09
CA TYR A 35 24.65 -16.62 23.25
C TYR A 35 23.27 -17.04 23.73
N LEU A 36 23.22 -18.31 24.05
CA LEU A 36 22.02 -19.08 24.22
C LEU A 36 22.01 -19.56 25.68
N LEU A 37 21.04 -19.13 26.50
CA LEU A 37 21.10 -19.25 27.98
C LEU A 37 20.54 -20.57 28.54
N PHE A 38 21.35 -21.42 29.19
CA PHE A 38 20.85 -22.66 29.81
C PHE A 38 19.91 -22.39 31.01
N CYS A 39 18.96 -23.29 31.27
CA CYS A 39 18.05 -23.22 32.41
C CYS A 39 18.78 -23.27 33.76
N GLU A 40 19.91 -23.97 33.84
CA GLU A 40 20.76 -24.05 35.01
C GLU A 40 21.71 -22.84 35.11
N THR A 41 21.20 -21.69 35.55
CA THR A 41 22.08 -20.68 36.17
C THR A 41 22.33 -21.07 37.62
N ASN A 42 23.55 -21.51 37.94
CA ASN A 42 23.94 -21.84 39.31
C ASN A 42 24.09 -20.55 40.13
N TYR A 43 23.18 -20.35 41.07
CA TYR A 43 23.25 -19.24 42.03
C TYR A 43 24.40 -19.49 43.02
N ARG A 44 25.48 -18.70 42.95
CA ARG A 44 26.38 -18.57 44.09
C ARG A 44 25.76 -17.55 45.05
N LEU A 45 25.34 -17.99 46.24
CA LEU A 45 24.83 -17.10 47.29
C LEU A 45 25.99 -16.31 47.93
N VAL A 46 26.50 -15.29 47.23
CA VAL A 46 27.34 -14.25 47.83
C VAL A 46 26.61 -12.92 47.66
N ARG A 47 25.97 -12.46 48.74
CA ARG A 47 25.27 -11.17 48.78
C ARG A 47 26.27 -10.04 48.96
N THR A 48 26.24 -9.06 48.06
CA THR A 48 27.04 -7.83 48.16
C THR A 48 26.09 -6.62 48.23
N PRO A 49 26.56 -5.41 48.65
CA PRO A 49 25.74 -4.20 48.63
C PRO A 49 25.25 -3.76 47.24
N ARG A 50 25.74 -4.39 46.16
CA ARG A 50 25.38 -4.11 44.76
C ARG A 50 24.51 -5.21 44.12
N GLY A 51 24.10 -6.24 44.89
CA GLY A 51 23.32 -7.38 44.41
C GLY A 51 24.03 -8.73 44.59
N SER A 52 23.43 -9.83 44.09
CA SER A 52 24.03 -11.17 44.15
C SER A 52 24.97 -11.45 42.98
N LEU A 53 26.04 -12.19 43.28
CA LEU A 53 27.02 -12.65 42.29
C LEU A 53 26.60 -14.02 41.73
N VAL A 54 26.45 -14.17 40.41
CA VAL A 54 26.06 -15.45 39.78
C VAL A 54 27.00 -15.88 38.67
N ASP A 55 27.19 -17.20 38.57
CA ASP A 55 27.84 -17.80 37.41
C ASP A 55 26.77 -18.07 36.34
N MET A 56 26.99 -17.56 35.13
CA MET A 56 26.09 -17.79 34.01
C MET A 56 26.59 -18.90 33.09
N ASN A 57 25.71 -19.83 32.74
CA ASN A 57 25.97 -20.86 31.75
C ASN A 57 25.28 -20.51 30.43
N LEU A 58 26.07 -20.35 29.37
CA LEU A 58 25.66 -19.95 28.03
C LEU A 58 26.09 -21.00 27.01
N TYR A 59 25.54 -20.93 25.81
CA TYR A 59 25.93 -21.72 24.65
C TYR A 59 26.31 -20.79 23.49
N ASP A 60 27.45 -21.05 22.84
CA ASP A 60 27.82 -20.39 21.59
C ASP A 60 27.48 -21.31 20.41
N PRO A 61 26.42 -21.02 19.63
CA PRO A 61 26.02 -21.88 18.52
C PRO A 61 27.01 -21.88 17.34
N ARG A 62 27.89 -20.86 17.22
CA ARG A 62 28.88 -20.81 16.14
C ARG A 62 30.04 -21.76 16.41
N LYS A 63 30.45 -21.81 17.69
CA LYS A 63 31.54 -22.66 18.17
C LYS A 63 31.06 -24.01 18.70
N LYS A 64 29.74 -24.16 18.86
CA LYS A 64 29.06 -25.33 19.40
C LYS A 64 29.54 -25.72 20.81
N GLU A 65 29.84 -24.75 21.66
CA GLU A 65 30.42 -24.96 22.99
C GLU A 65 29.62 -24.29 24.11
N ARG A 66 29.75 -24.83 25.33
CA ARG A 66 29.24 -24.18 26.55
C ARG A 66 30.23 -23.11 27.01
N VAL A 67 29.73 -21.92 27.31
CA VAL A 67 30.51 -20.79 27.82
C VAL A 67 30.03 -20.47 29.23
N LYS A 68 30.92 -20.60 30.22
CA LYS A 68 30.65 -20.21 31.59
C LYS A 68 31.20 -18.80 31.84
N VAL A 69 30.35 -17.89 32.31
CA VAL A 69 30.72 -16.52 32.64
C VAL A 69 30.62 -16.35 34.15
N PRO A 70 31.74 -16.35 34.87
CA PRO A 70 31.72 -16.22 36.31
C PRO A 70 31.40 -14.79 36.75
N ASP A 71 31.00 -14.67 38.03
CA ASP A 71 31.01 -13.43 38.79
C ASP A 71 30.16 -12.26 38.23
N GLN A 72 28.99 -12.55 37.66
CA GLN A 72 28.07 -11.53 37.15
C GLN A 72 27.17 -10.95 38.24
N TYR A 73 27.02 -9.61 38.27
CA TYR A 73 26.15 -8.92 39.23
C TYR A 73 24.69 -8.89 38.74
N LEU A 74 23.79 -9.45 39.53
CA LEU A 74 22.34 -9.29 39.37
C LEU A 74 21.83 -8.20 40.32
N SER A 75 21.13 -7.20 39.79
CA SER A 75 20.43 -6.21 40.63
C SER A 75 19.29 -6.87 41.41
N GLU A 76 18.98 -6.38 42.63
CA GLU A 76 17.89 -6.88 43.48
C GLU A 76 16.55 -6.99 42.73
N ASP A 77 16.25 -6.05 41.85
CA ASP A 77 15.05 -6.03 40.99
C ASP A 77 14.92 -7.25 40.05
N LEU A 78 16.05 -7.81 39.60
CA LEU A 78 16.09 -8.98 38.70
C LEU A 78 16.07 -10.29 39.47
N GLU A 79 16.47 -10.31 40.74
CA GLU A 79 16.36 -11.47 41.62
C GLU A 79 14.90 -11.83 41.91
N ALA A 80 14.02 -10.83 41.98
CA ALA A 80 12.59 -11.01 42.17
C ALA A 80 11.82 -11.33 40.87
N SER A 81 12.51 -11.77 39.80
CA SER A 81 11.91 -12.01 38.48
C SER A 81 12.11 -13.45 37.97
N LEU A 82 11.05 -14.03 37.39
CA LEU A 82 11.09 -15.33 36.70
C LEU A 82 11.57 -15.15 35.25
N LYS A 83 12.51 -15.97 34.80
CA LYS A 83 12.92 -16.02 33.39
C LYS A 83 11.85 -16.69 32.54
N ILE A 84 11.54 -16.11 31.38
CA ILE A 84 10.43 -16.56 30.52
C ILE A 84 10.85 -16.83 29.05
N GLY A 85 12.11 -16.59 28.70
CA GLY A 85 12.70 -16.95 27.41
C GLY A 85 13.89 -16.08 27.01
N ALA A 86 14.62 -16.48 25.98
CA ALA A 86 15.74 -15.71 25.42
C ALA A 86 15.74 -15.76 23.88
N SER A 87 16.18 -14.68 23.24
CA SER A 87 16.38 -14.63 21.80
C SER A 87 17.34 -13.48 21.43
N ARG A 88 18.24 -13.73 20.46
CA ARG A 88 19.24 -12.76 19.95
C ARG A 88 20.08 -12.05 21.03
N GLY A 89 20.50 -12.77 22.06
CA GLY A 89 21.32 -12.21 23.16
C GLY A 89 20.54 -11.32 24.15
N TRP A 90 19.21 -11.26 24.02
CA TRP A 90 18.29 -10.63 24.97
C TRP A 90 17.51 -11.70 25.73
N VAL A 91 17.26 -11.46 27.01
CA VAL A 91 16.48 -12.34 27.89
C VAL A 91 15.25 -11.61 28.38
N GLY A 92 14.10 -12.28 28.26
CA GLY A 92 12.84 -11.85 28.86
C GLY A 92 12.73 -12.34 30.30
N VAL A 93 12.42 -11.43 31.21
CA VAL A 93 12.13 -11.73 32.62
C VAL A 93 10.78 -11.13 33.01
N LYS A 94 10.01 -11.84 33.84
CA LYS A 94 8.74 -11.38 34.41
C LYS A 94 8.94 -11.14 35.89
N ASN A 95 8.74 -9.91 36.35
CA ASN A 95 8.77 -9.62 37.78
C ASN A 95 7.62 -10.34 38.50
N LEU A 96 7.91 -10.99 39.62
CA LEU A 96 6.96 -11.83 40.34
C LEU A 96 5.92 -11.02 41.12
N HIS A 97 6.19 -9.74 41.44
CA HIS A 97 5.31 -8.89 42.24
C HIS A 97 4.32 -8.10 41.39
N ASP A 98 4.77 -7.47 40.31
CA ASP A 98 3.95 -6.58 39.47
C ASP A 98 3.62 -7.17 38.08
N SER A 99 4.11 -8.37 37.78
CA SER A 99 3.93 -9.06 36.49
C SER A 99 4.44 -8.27 35.27
N THR A 100 5.26 -7.24 35.47
CA THR A 100 5.91 -6.50 34.39
C THR A 100 6.92 -7.40 33.69
N VAL A 101 6.92 -7.33 32.36
CA VAL A 101 7.91 -8.04 31.54
C VAL A 101 9.04 -7.08 31.21
N ARG A 102 10.28 -7.48 31.45
CA ARG A 102 11.47 -6.71 31.09
C ARG A 102 12.35 -7.52 30.14
N LEU A 103 12.97 -6.84 29.19
CA LEU A 103 13.99 -7.39 28.31
C LEU A 103 15.35 -6.87 28.77
N THR A 104 16.32 -7.76 28.91
CA THR A 104 17.68 -7.37 29.33
C THR A 104 18.75 -8.05 28.50
N ASN A 105 19.80 -7.32 28.18
CA ASN A 105 21.02 -7.84 27.55
C ASN A 105 22.18 -8.03 28.56
N ILE A 106 21.92 -7.85 29.87
CA ILE A 106 22.93 -8.02 30.94
C ILE A 106 23.58 -9.41 30.92
N PHE A 107 22.89 -10.39 30.34
CA PHE A 107 23.34 -11.76 30.23
C PHE A 107 24.14 -12.04 28.95
N ASN A 108 24.45 -11.00 28.16
CA ASN A 108 25.29 -11.11 26.96
C ASN A 108 26.77 -10.86 27.32
N PRO A 109 27.64 -11.86 27.26
CA PRO A 109 29.05 -11.72 27.65
C PRO A 109 29.88 -10.86 26.68
N CYS A 110 29.35 -10.56 25.48
CA CYS A 110 29.96 -9.61 24.55
C CYS A 110 29.52 -8.15 24.78
N ALA A 111 28.57 -7.90 25.68
CA ALA A 111 28.19 -6.54 26.04
C ALA A 111 29.20 -5.96 27.04
N SER A 112 29.73 -4.76 26.79
CA SER A 112 30.47 -4.04 27.83
C SER A 112 29.50 -3.69 28.97
N VAL A 113 29.97 -3.61 30.22
CA VAL A 113 29.13 -3.22 31.36
C VAL A 113 28.45 -1.86 31.15
N SER A 114 29.11 -0.95 30.41
CA SER A 114 28.56 0.35 29.98
C SER A 114 27.45 0.28 28.92
N SER A 115 27.20 -0.89 28.33
CA SER A 115 26.21 -1.15 27.28
C SER A 115 25.02 -2.01 27.75
N HIS A 116 24.97 -2.34 29.03
CA HIS A 116 23.83 -3.02 29.64
C HIS A 116 22.57 -2.15 29.60
N LYS A 117 21.47 -2.75 29.17
CA LYS A 117 20.17 -2.11 29.00
C LYS A 117 19.07 -3.03 29.50
N VAL A 118 18.10 -2.44 30.17
CA VAL A 118 16.85 -3.07 30.58
C VAL A 118 15.70 -2.28 29.96
N ILE A 119 14.86 -2.96 29.19
CA ILE A 119 13.69 -2.38 28.52
C ILE A 119 12.45 -2.94 29.20
N THR A 120 11.64 -2.07 29.80
CA THR A 120 10.39 -2.47 30.44
C THR A 120 9.26 -2.47 29.41
N LEU A 121 8.53 -3.59 29.33
CA LEU A 121 7.32 -3.77 28.54
C LEU A 121 6.09 -3.69 29.46
N PRO A 122 4.89 -3.46 28.90
CA PRO A 122 3.65 -3.48 29.68
C PRO A 122 3.48 -4.79 30.47
N PRO A 123 2.83 -4.76 31.64
CA PRO A 123 2.48 -5.99 32.34
C PRO A 123 1.54 -6.84 31.48
N LEU A 124 1.69 -8.16 31.52
CA LEU A 124 0.71 -9.05 30.92
C LEU A 124 -0.52 -9.09 31.84
N GLU A 125 -1.72 -8.91 31.28
CA GLU A 125 -2.99 -8.71 32.00
C GLU A 125 -3.31 -9.77 33.08
N ASP A 126 -2.71 -10.96 33.02
CA ASP A 126 -2.96 -12.03 33.98
C ASP A 126 -1.65 -12.52 34.63
N SER A 127 -1.54 -12.25 35.93
CA SER A 127 -0.38 -12.63 36.75
C SER A 127 -0.15 -14.15 36.79
N LYS A 128 -1.21 -14.96 36.57
CA LYS A 128 -1.15 -16.43 36.52
C LYS A 128 -0.86 -17.01 35.14
N THR A 129 -0.81 -16.18 34.09
CA THR A 129 -0.50 -16.65 32.75
C THR A 129 0.96 -17.14 32.68
N LEU A 130 1.12 -18.45 32.49
CA LEU A 130 2.39 -19.09 32.17
C LEU A 130 2.75 -18.76 30.71
N ILE A 131 3.88 -18.09 30.53
CA ILE A 131 4.46 -17.82 29.21
C ILE A 131 5.30 -19.04 28.85
N SER A 132 5.05 -19.61 27.67
CA SER A 132 5.82 -20.73 27.16
C SER A 132 7.09 -20.26 26.47
N THR A 133 7.08 -19.13 25.75
CA THR A 133 8.28 -18.65 25.04
C THR A 133 8.13 -17.19 24.59
N ILE A 134 9.27 -16.49 24.41
CA ILE A 134 9.36 -15.16 23.82
C ILE A 134 10.28 -15.17 22.59
N SER A 135 9.89 -14.48 21.53
CA SER A 135 10.75 -14.21 20.37
C SER A 135 10.77 -12.73 20.01
N PHE A 136 11.90 -12.29 19.45
CA PHE A 136 12.13 -10.92 19.00
C PHE A 136 12.31 -10.91 17.48
N SER A 137 11.43 -10.19 16.79
CA SER A 137 11.65 -9.81 15.40
C SER A 137 12.16 -8.39 15.37
N ALA A 138 13.14 -8.12 14.51
CA ALA A 138 13.56 -6.76 14.20
C ALA A 138 13.47 -6.58 12.69
N SER A 139 13.19 -5.36 12.23
CA SER A 139 13.14 -5.06 10.80
C SER A 139 14.52 -5.25 10.15
N PRO A 140 14.58 -5.49 8.82
CA PRO A 140 15.85 -5.69 8.10
C PRO A 140 16.84 -4.53 8.26
N ASP A 141 16.31 -3.31 8.37
CA ASP A 141 17.03 -2.05 8.60
C ASP A 141 17.23 -1.72 10.10
N GLN A 142 16.80 -2.61 11.00
CA GLN A 142 16.94 -2.53 12.47
C GLN A 142 16.27 -1.30 13.11
N GLN A 143 15.28 -0.70 12.43
CA GLN A 143 14.54 0.47 12.91
C GLN A 143 13.29 0.12 13.72
N ASP A 144 12.77 -1.11 13.62
CA ASP A 144 11.59 -1.58 14.36
C ASP A 144 11.87 -2.93 15.04
N CYS A 145 11.25 -3.16 16.21
CA CYS A 145 11.36 -4.40 16.99
C CYS A 145 9.99 -4.80 17.54
N VAL A 146 9.57 -6.03 17.27
CA VAL A 146 8.33 -6.63 17.79
C VAL A 146 8.67 -7.82 18.68
N VAL A 147 8.13 -7.79 19.88
CA VAL A 147 8.24 -8.83 20.89
C VAL A 147 6.98 -9.69 20.81
N ALA A 148 7.17 -10.99 20.65
CA ALA A 148 6.10 -11.97 20.68
C ALA A 148 6.20 -12.83 21.94
N ALA A 149 5.16 -12.86 22.76
CA ALA A 149 5.03 -13.73 23.92
C ALA A 149 3.91 -14.75 23.70
N LYS A 150 4.28 -16.03 23.67
CA LYS A 150 3.31 -17.13 23.63
C LYS A 150 3.01 -17.57 25.05
N SER A 151 1.73 -17.63 25.40
CA SER A 151 1.26 -18.25 26.64
C SER A 151 0.77 -19.67 26.40
N TYR A 152 0.55 -20.47 27.44
CA TYR A 152 -0.15 -21.77 27.35
C TYR A 152 -1.67 -21.62 27.07
N SER A 153 -2.13 -20.43 26.67
CA SER A 153 -3.51 -20.13 26.27
C SER A 153 -3.62 -20.06 24.73
N PRO A 154 -4.82 -20.01 24.13
CA PRO A 154 -4.99 -19.90 22.68
C PRO A 154 -4.72 -18.47 22.20
N PHE A 155 -3.84 -17.73 22.87
CA PHE A 155 -3.48 -16.36 22.54
C PHE A 155 -1.97 -16.20 22.41
N ILE A 156 -1.58 -15.37 21.45
CA ILE A 156 -0.25 -14.80 21.33
C ILE A 156 -0.37 -13.32 21.68
N SER A 157 0.48 -12.85 22.59
CA SER A 157 0.58 -11.44 22.95
C SER A 157 1.76 -10.82 22.22
N LEU A 158 1.54 -9.71 21.53
CA LEU A 158 2.55 -8.99 20.78
C LEU A 158 2.67 -7.55 21.29
N CYS A 159 3.87 -7.03 21.42
CA CYS A 159 4.10 -5.62 21.76
C CYS A 159 5.40 -5.12 21.16
N ARG A 160 5.52 -3.79 21.03
CA ARG A 160 6.79 -3.13 20.76
C ARG A 160 7.38 -2.55 22.06
N PRO A 161 8.71 -2.42 22.16
CA PRO A 161 9.32 -1.57 23.16
C PRO A 161 8.73 -0.14 23.12
N GLY A 162 8.06 0.26 24.20
CA GLY A 162 7.39 1.56 24.31
C GLY A 162 5.88 1.56 24.00
N ASP A 163 5.29 0.43 23.57
CA ASP A 163 3.84 0.29 23.56
C ASP A 163 3.30 0.33 25.01
N SER A 164 2.07 0.83 25.18
CA SER A 164 1.42 0.90 26.48
C SER A 164 0.65 -0.37 26.86
N ASP A 165 0.43 -1.28 25.91
CA ASP A 165 -0.33 -2.52 26.11
C ASP A 165 0.05 -3.60 25.08
N TRP A 166 -0.36 -4.85 25.30
CA TRP A 166 -0.12 -5.98 24.41
C TRP A 166 -1.30 -6.19 23.44
N THR A 167 -1.02 -6.41 22.15
CA THR A 167 -2.03 -6.93 21.22
C THR A 167 -2.16 -8.44 21.37
N ARG A 168 -3.35 -8.92 21.72
CA ARG A 168 -3.64 -10.35 21.84
C ARG A 168 -4.32 -10.87 20.57
N ILE A 169 -3.71 -11.87 19.96
CA ILE A 169 -4.28 -12.57 18.80
C ILE A 169 -4.72 -13.94 19.25
N ARG A 170 -5.98 -14.28 19.01
CA ARG A 170 -6.46 -15.65 19.20
C ARG A 170 -5.89 -16.55 18.10
N VAL A 171 -5.20 -17.60 18.51
CA VAL A 171 -4.68 -18.65 17.64
C VAL A 171 -5.43 -19.96 17.91
N PRO A 172 -5.58 -20.83 16.91
CA PRO A 172 -6.51 -21.98 16.98
C PRO A 172 -6.14 -23.07 18.00
N PHE A 173 -5.01 -22.98 18.71
CA PHE A 173 -4.54 -24.03 19.64
C PHE A 173 -3.86 -23.48 20.90
N PHE A 174 -3.94 -24.24 22.00
CA PHE A 174 -3.51 -23.81 23.35
C PHE A 174 -1.98 -23.89 23.59
N ALA A 175 -1.25 -24.81 22.96
CA ALA A 175 0.11 -25.17 23.40
C ALA A 175 1.16 -25.35 22.28
N SER A 176 1.20 -24.47 21.28
CA SER A 176 2.30 -24.49 20.28
C SER A 176 3.61 -23.97 20.87
N LYS A 177 4.71 -24.67 20.57
CA LYS A 177 6.09 -24.38 21.01
C LYS A 177 6.97 -23.76 19.91
N VAL A 178 6.40 -23.40 18.75
CA VAL A 178 7.13 -22.91 17.57
C VAL A 178 6.79 -21.46 17.25
N MET A 179 7.79 -20.62 16.97
CA MET A 179 7.61 -19.28 16.41
C MET A 179 8.49 -19.07 15.16
N TYR A 180 8.06 -18.24 14.20
CA TYR A 180 8.80 -17.95 12.96
C TYR A 180 9.29 -16.51 12.93
N SER A 181 10.57 -16.28 12.58
CA SER A 181 11.12 -14.93 12.32
C SER A 181 11.26 -14.68 10.82
N ALA A 182 10.55 -13.67 10.33
CA ALA A 182 10.62 -13.26 8.93
C ALA A 182 12.00 -12.67 8.56
N ARG A 183 12.71 -12.05 9.52
CA ARG A 183 14.06 -11.50 9.30
C ARG A 183 15.10 -12.60 9.13
N ASP A 184 15.02 -13.65 9.94
CA ASP A 184 16.05 -14.71 9.95
C ASP A 184 15.70 -15.88 9.02
N ARG A 185 14.46 -15.93 8.51
CA ARG A 185 13.91 -17.06 7.74
C ARG A 185 14.02 -18.39 8.50
N LYS A 186 13.90 -18.36 9.82
CA LYS A 186 14.11 -19.50 10.72
C LYS A 186 12.97 -19.70 11.72
N PHE A 187 12.81 -20.94 12.16
CA PHE A 187 11.88 -21.33 13.22
C PHE A 187 12.60 -21.45 14.56
N TYR A 188 11.90 -21.12 15.64
CA TYR A 188 12.38 -21.24 17.02
C TYR A 188 11.53 -22.29 17.71
N LEU A 189 12.16 -23.33 18.23
CA LEU A 189 11.54 -24.40 19.02
C LEU A 189 11.90 -24.26 20.49
N HIS A 190 10.96 -24.59 21.36
CA HIS A 190 11.21 -24.77 22.79
C HIS A 190 11.31 -26.27 23.14
N ARG A 191 12.43 -26.72 23.72
CA ARG A 191 12.49 -27.97 24.48
C ARG A 191 12.61 -27.68 25.98
N THR A 192 11.73 -28.32 26.74
CA THR A 192 11.68 -28.34 28.20
C THR A 192 12.17 -29.70 28.66
N SER A 193 13.48 -29.85 28.84
CA SER A 193 14.07 -30.87 29.70
C SER A 193 15.39 -30.32 30.24
N GLU A 194 15.69 -30.63 31.50
CA GLU A 194 16.69 -29.95 32.34
C GLU A 194 18.13 -29.93 31.78
N GLU A 195 18.43 -30.62 30.68
CA GLU A 195 19.79 -30.77 30.14
C GLU A 195 20.02 -30.33 28.67
N GLU A 196 19.01 -29.82 27.94
CA GLU A 196 19.17 -29.47 26.50
C GLU A 196 18.58 -28.10 26.11
N TYR A 197 19.28 -27.39 25.22
CA TYR A 197 19.13 -25.95 24.94
C TYR A 197 18.06 -25.57 23.86
N GLU A 198 17.52 -24.33 23.97
CA GLU A 198 16.53 -23.62 23.13
C GLU A 198 17.12 -22.82 21.92
N GLY A 199 17.59 -23.48 20.85
CA GLY A 199 18.18 -22.80 19.68
C GLY A 199 17.23 -22.59 18.47
N PRO A 200 17.48 -21.60 17.59
CA PRO A 200 16.82 -21.50 16.29
C PRO A 200 17.22 -22.67 15.36
N ILE A 201 16.26 -23.19 14.59
CA ILE A 201 16.49 -24.20 13.56
C ILE A 201 16.91 -23.52 12.25
N ASP A 202 17.93 -24.06 11.59
CA ASP A 202 18.36 -23.64 10.26
C ASP A 202 17.61 -24.44 9.17
N LEU A 203 16.92 -23.74 8.26
CA LEU A 203 16.36 -24.29 7.03
C LEU A 203 16.68 -23.30 5.89
N ASN A 204 17.78 -23.51 5.17
CA ASN A 204 18.18 -22.76 3.96
C ASN A 204 18.74 -23.78 2.94
N THR A 205 18.68 -23.68 1.61
CA THR A 205 17.98 -22.94 0.52
C THR A 205 18.40 -23.71 -0.76
N SER A 206 17.58 -24.01 -1.77
CA SER A 206 17.38 -23.23 -3.00
C SER A 206 17.06 -24.18 -4.18
N SER A 207 16.36 -23.66 -5.20
CA SER A 207 16.01 -24.28 -6.49
C SER A 207 15.00 -25.43 -6.48
N ASP A 208 14.18 -25.42 -7.54
CA ASP A 208 13.12 -26.39 -7.83
C ASP A 208 13.68 -27.81 -7.95
N ASP A 209 13.67 -28.53 -6.83
CA ASP A 209 13.41 -29.96 -6.69
C ASP A 209 13.54 -30.26 -5.19
N PHE A 210 12.47 -30.69 -4.52
CA PHE A 210 12.59 -31.23 -3.16
C PHE A 210 13.58 -32.42 -3.22
N PRO A 211 14.71 -32.41 -2.47
CA PRO A 211 14.78 -33.27 -1.27
C PRO A 211 15.79 -32.89 -0.16
N GLN A 212 15.57 -33.55 0.99
CA GLN A 212 16.43 -33.84 2.15
C GLN A 212 16.89 -32.72 3.10
N VAL A 213 16.16 -32.66 4.21
CA VAL A 213 16.54 -32.15 5.53
C VAL A 213 17.85 -32.79 5.99
N SER A 214 18.89 -32.00 6.28
CA SER A 214 20.02 -32.46 7.09
C SER A 214 19.55 -32.58 8.54
N LEU A 215 19.42 -33.82 9.00
CA LEU A 215 19.02 -34.24 10.34
C LEU A 215 19.74 -33.47 11.46
N TYR A 216 18.99 -33.20 12.52
CA TYR A 216 19.54 -32.97 13.86
C TYR A 216 20.25 -34.25 14.30
N GLN A 217 21.57 -34.21 14.44
CA GLN A 217 22.32 -35.23 15.16
C GLN A 217 22.17 -34.93 16.65
N GLY A 218 21.09 -35.44 17.26
CA GLY A 218 21.00 -35.53 18.71
C GLY A 218 21.91 -36.64 19.20
N PHE A 219 22.74 -36.38 20.21
CA PHE A 219 23.34 -37.45 21.00
C PHE A 219 23.54 -36.99 22.46
N PRO A 220 23.28 -37.85 23.47
CA PRO A 220 22.51 -39.09 23.46
C PRO A 220 21.46 -39.18 24.59
N ASN A 221 20.30 -39.75 24.27
CA ASN A 221 19.87 -40.95 24.95
C ASN A 221 19.35 -41.92 23.88
N SER A 222 19.96 -43.10 23.86
CA SER A 222 19.63 -44.22 22.97
C SER A 222 18.17 -44.63 23.14
N ASP A 223 17.58 -45.19 22.08
CA ASP A 223 16.32 -45.96 22.06
C ASP A 223 15.07 -45.30 21.45
N ILE A 224 15.21 -44.36 20.51
CA ILE A 224 14.09 -43.97 19.63
C ILE A 224 14.48 -44.16 18.16
N PRO A 225 13.80 -45.06 17.39
CA PRO A 225 14.09 -45.29 15.98
C PRO A 225 13.82 -44.06 15.09
N VAL A 226 14.74 -43.83 14.15
CA VAL A 226 14.82 -42.69 13.20
C VAL A 226 13.53 -42.49 12.37
N SER A 227 12.76 -43.55 12.12
CA SER A 227 11.53 -43.48 11.31
C SER A 227 10.42 -42.61 11.90
N ARG A 228 10.45 -42.28 13.20
CA ARG A 228 9.50 -41.35 13.84
C ARG A 228 9.88 -39.87 13.74
N GLN A 229 11.15 -39.55 13.44
CA GLN A 229 11.63 -38.14 13.42
C GLN A 229 11.37 -37.44 12.09
N GLU A 230 11.28 -38.18 10.98
CA GLU A 230 11.09 -37.59 9.65
C GLU A 230 9.64 -37.20 9.34
N GLN A 231 8.66 -37.79 10.03
CA GLN A 231 7.23 -37.52 9.77
C GLN A 231 6.70 -36.24 10.45
N SER A 232 7.43 -35.66 11.39
CA SER A 232 6.93 -34.58 12.25
C SER A 232 6.85 -33.18 11.62
N PHE A 233 7.47 -32.89 10.47
CA PHE A 233 7.47 -31.52 9.90
C PHE A 233 6.93 -31.41 8.47
N VAL A 234 6.46 -32.50 7.86
CA VAL A 234 6.00 -32.52 6.46
C VAL A 234 4.64 -31.82 6.29
N SER A 235 3.93 -31.51 7.37
CA SER A 235 2.59 -30.91 7.33
C SER A 235 2.49 -29.63 8.15
N THR A 236 3.19 -28.59 7.72
CA THR A 236 3.10 -27.26 8.33
C THR A 236 2.20 -26.33 7.51
N ILE A 237 1.00 -26.03 8.00
CA ILE A 237 0.08 -25.07 7.35
C ILE A 237 0.49 -23.65 7.70
N LYS A 238 0.70 -22.80 6.67
CA LYS A 238 1.02 -21.37 6.80
C LYS A 238 -0.26 -20.53 6.86
N THR A 239 -0.47 -19.84 7.97
CA THR A 239 -1.58 -18.87 8.10
C THR A 239 -1.03 -17.46 8.31
N LYS A 240 -1.55 -16.51 7.53
CA LYS A 240 -1.15 -15.09 7.57
C LYS A 240 -2.21 -14.29 8.32
N TYR A 241 -1.79 -13.57 9.36
CA TYR A 241 -2.64 -12.65 10.10
C TYR A 241 -2.12 -11.22 9.93
N LEU A 242 -3.00 -10.27 9.60
CA LEU A 242 -2.71 -8.84 9.72
C LEU A 242 -3.18 -8.40 11.10
N VAL A 243 -2.30 -7.77 11.86
CA VAL A 243 -2.52 -7.46 13.27
C VAL A 243 -2.16 -6.01 13.50
N GLU A 244 -2.96 -5.30 14.28
CA GLU A 244 -2.76 -3.89 14.58
C GLU A 244 -2.39 -3.71 16.06
N SER A 245 -1.36 -2.92 16.34
CA SER A 245 -0.97 -2.58 17.71
C SER A 245 -2.00 -1.62 18.36
N PRO A 246 -2.04 -1.49 19.70
CA PRO A 246 -2.88 -0.49 20.36
C PRO A 246 -2.45 0.94 20.00
N SER A 247 -1.22 1.08 19.49
CA SER A 247 -0.64 2.30 18.94
C SER A 247 -1.04 2.59 17.48
N GLY A 248 -1.81 1.71 16.82
CA GLY A 248 -2.38 1.92 15.48
C GLY A 248 -1.51 1.45 14.30
N ASP A 249 -0.46 0.68 14.57
CA ASP A 249 0.48 0.20 13.55
C ASP A 249 0.18 -1.25 13.14
N SER A 250 0.03 -1.51 11.84
CA SER A 250 -0.28 -2.85 11.33
C SER A 250 0.96 -3.66 10.96
N PHE A 251 0.98 -4.95 11.28
CA PHE A 251 2.04 -5.88 10.92
C PHE A 251 1.48 -7.26 10.52
N ILE A 252 2.28 -7.99 9.73
CA ILE A 252 1.91 -9.31 9.23
C ILE A 252 2.57 -10.38 10.09
N VAL A 253 1.77 -11.21 10.73
CA VAL A 253 2.21 -12.39 11.46
C VAL A 253 2.03 -13.62 10.59
N TYR A 254 3.10 -14.39 10.43
CA TYR A 254 3.05 -15.70 9.81
C TYR A 254 3.07 -16.76 10.91
N TRP A 255 2.06 -17.62 10.90
CA TRP A 255 1.93 -18.74 11.82
C TRP A 255 2.02 -20.06 11.07
N TYR A 256 2.59 -21.05 11.73
CA TYR A 256 2.88 -22.35 11.18
C TYR A 256 2.45 -23.40 12.20
N ASN A 257 1.66 -24.39 11.78
CA ASN A 257 1.14 -25.43 12.68
C ASN A 257 1.97 -26.70 12.61
N ASP A 258 2.14 -27.38 13.73
CA ASP A 258 2.66 -28.75 13.78
C ASP A 258 1.47 -29.70 13.93
N LEU A 259 1.25 -30.63 13.00
CA LEU A 259 0.21 -31.65 13.14
C LEU A 259 0.84 -32.86 13.84
N TRP A 260 0.58 -33.00 15.14
CA TRP A 260 0.78 -34.28 15.80
C TRP A 260 -0.29 -35.25 15.29
N ASN A 261 0.09 -36.17 14.41
CA ASN A 261 -0.76 -37.31 14.10
C ASN A 261 -0.95 -38.14 15.37
N LYS A 262 -2.16 -38.06 15.95
CA LYS A 262 -2.67 -39.09 16.87
C LYS A 262 -3.17 -40.26 16.04
N GLU A 263 -2.30 -41.16 15.60
CA GLU A 263 -2.80 -42.44 15.08
C GLU A 263 -2.00 -43.64 15.63
N GLU A 264 -2.76 -44.63 16.06
CA GLU A 264 -2.34 -45.99 16.42
C GLU A 264 -1.30 -46.15 17.54
N VAL A 265 -1.80 -46.15 18.79
CA VAL A 265 -1.32 -47.12 19.77
C VAL A 265 -2.07 -48.42 19.50
N LYS A 266 -1.55 -49.26 18.61
CA LYS A 266 -1.88 -50.69 18.64
C LYS A 266 -1.01 -51.33 19.71
N SER A 267 -1.65 -51.60 20.82
CA SER A 267 -1.18 -52.44 21.92
C SER A 267 -0.78 -53.81 21.39
N ASP A 268 0.41 -54.27 21.76
CA ASP A 268 0.65 -55.70 21.82
C ASP A 268 0.26 -56.23 23.21
N HIS A 269 -0.58 -57.26 23.16
CA HIS A 269 -0.86 -58.29 24.17
C HIS A 269 -1.90 -58.02 25.27
N ASN A 270 -3.02 -58.73 25.09
CA ASN A 270 -3.81 -59.46 26.08
C ASN A 270 -4.18 -58.77 27.40
N THR A 271 -5.42 -58.27 27.49
CA THR A 271 -6.46 -58.90 28.33
C THR A 271 -7.82 -58.23 28.10
N SER A 272 -8.85 -59.06 28.18
CA SER A 272 -10.27 -58.76 27.96
C SER A 272 -10.86 -57.65 28.84
N LEU A 273 -11.77 -56.83 28.31
CA LEU A 273 -13.19 -56.69 28.75
C LEU A 273 -13.84 -55.36 28.30
N ARG A 274 -14.89 -55.52 27.46
CA ARG A 274 -16.21 -54.86 27.46
C ARG A 274 -16.38 -53.30 27.52
N THR A 275 -17.10 -52.84 26.49
CA THR A 275 -18.30 -51.95 26.49
C THR A 275 -18.21 -50.41 26.47
N LYS A 276 -18.76 -49.88 25.35
CA LYS A 276 -19.63 -48.69 25.10
C LYS A 276 -19.13 -47.24 25.33
N PRO A 277 -19.47 -46.30 24.42
CA PRO A 277 -19.20 -44.88 24.57
C PRO A 277 -20.24 -44.17 25.45
N ARG A 278 -19.81 -43.24 26.29
CA ARG A 278 -20.66 -42.25 26.97
C ARG A 278 -20.18 -40.85 26.63
N ALA A 279 -21.09 -40.07 26.04
CA ALA A 279 -21.01 -38.63 25.98
C ALA A 279 -21.05 -38.03 27.39
N PHE A 280 -20.28 -36.97 27.64
CA PHE A 280 -20.43 -36.11 28.81
C PHE A 280 -20.58 -34.66 28.37
N VAL A 281 -21.76 -34.11 28.68
CA VAL A 281 -22.12 -32.70 28.69
C VAL A 281 -21.82 -32.16 30.10
N PHE A 282 -21.12 -31.03 30.22
CA PHE A 282 -21.12 -30.17 31.42
C PHE A 282 -20.95 -28.71 30.96
N SER A 283 -22.02 -27.91 30.96
CA SER A 283 -22.60 -27.08 32.05
C SER A 283 -21.89 -25.74 32.24
N ILE A 284 -22.58 -24.67 31.84
CA ILE A 284 -22.21 -23.26 32.04
C ILE A 284 -22.63 -22.84 33.47
N PRO A 285 -21.79 -22.13 34.26
CA PRO A 285 -22.23 -21.56 35.53
C PRO A 285 -23.02 -20.26 35.31
N ARG A 286 -24.19 -20.17 35.96
CA ARG A 286 -25.02 -18.96 36.10
C ARG A 286 -24.57 -18.08 37.27
N ARG A 287 -24.59 -16.75 37.09
CA ARG A 287 -24.96 -15.62 38.01
C ARG A 287 -24.37 -14.32 37.42
N LEU A 288 -24.98 -13.14 37.34
CA LEU A 288 -26.23 -12.47 37.76
C LEU A 288 -26.82 -11.76 36.50
N ILE A 289 -28.10 -11.39 36.36
CA ILE A 289 -28.79 -10.23 36.96
C ILE A 289 -30.32 -10.40 36.76
N CYS A 290 -31.07 -9.87 37.72
CA CYS A 290 -32.50 -9.98 37.99
C CYS A 290 -33.50 -9.59 36.89
N ALA A 291 -34.49 -10.48 36.74
CA ALA A 291 -35.95 -10.30 36.81
C ALA A 291 -36.61 -8.91 36.61
N ALA A 292 -37.44 -8.86 35.57
CA ALA A 292 -38.82 -8.36 35.50
C ALA A 292 -39.46 -9.20 34.35
N THR A 293 -40.64 -9.82 34.37
CA THR A 293 -41.93 -9.55 35.02
C THR A 293 -42.85 -10.76 34.80
N LYS A 294 -43.82 -10.92 35.71
CA LYS A 294 -45.10 -11.66 35.72
C LYS A 294 -45.58 -12.48 34.50
N ALA A 295 -46.15 -13.64 34.87
CA ALA A 295 -47.49 -14.17 34.55
C ALA A 295 -47.55 -15.54 33.83
N ASN A 296 -48.15 -16.50 34.53
CA ASN A 296 -48.46 -17.86 34.10
C ASN A 296 -49.55 -17.90 33.02
N GLY A 297 -49.42 -18.88 32.12
CA GLY A 297 -50.51 -19.41 31.31
C GLY A 297 -50.10 -20.75 30.70
N GLY A 298 -50.43 -21.85 31.38
CA GLY A 298 -50.22 -23.20 30.85
C GLY A 298 -51.43 -23.67 30.02
N GLY A 299 -51.18 -24.50 29.00
CA GLY A 299 -52.25 -25.30 28.39
C GLY A 299 -52.04 -25.71 26.93
N ARG A 300 -51.28 -26.81 26.74
CA ARG A 300 -51.32 -27.83 25.66
C ARG A 300 -52.12 -27.57 24.37
N SER A 301 -51.44 -27.69 23.23
CA SER A 301 -51.86 -28.53 22.08
C SER A 301 -50.73 -28.63 21.04
N GLY A 302 -50.62 -29.80 20.40
CA GLY A 302 -49.52 -30.17 19.52
C GLY A 302 -49.39 -29.29 18.26
N SER A 303 -48.14 -29.11 17.83
CA SER A 303 -47.79 -28.36 16.63
C SER A 303 -46.77 -29.13 15.82
N ILE A 304 -47.14 -29.31 14.55
CA ILE A 304 -46.30 -29.69 13.41
C ILE A 304 -44.93 -29.02 13.53
N VAL A 305 -43.87 -29.79 13.32
CA VAL A 305 -42.48 -29.30 13.33
C VAL A 305 -42.35 -28.25 12.24
N ALA A 306 -42.31 -26.98 12.65
CA ALA A 306 -41.87 -25.89 11.78
C ALA A 306 -40.39 -26.11 11.45
N PRO A 307 -39.94 -25.86 10.21
CA PRO A 307 -38.54 -26.00 9.86
C PRO A 307 -37.72 -25.07 10.74
N LEU A 308 -36.59 -25.59 11.23
CA LEU A 308 -35.58 -24.84 11.97
C LEU A 308 -35.19 -23.61 11.16
N VAL A 309 -35.66 -22.43 11.59
CA VAL A 309 -35.13 -21.16 11.10
C VAL A 309 -33.70 -21.07 11.63
N VAL A 310 -32.74 -21.36 10.76
CA VAL A 310 -31.35 -21.03 11.00
C VAL A 310 -31.29 -19.50 10.97
N ASN A 311 -31.23 -18.88 12.14
CA ASN A 311 -30.84 -17.48 12.25
C ASN A 311 -29.35 -17.41 11.91
N GLU A 312 -29.03 -17.33 10.62
CA GLU A 312 -27.74 -16.82 10.18
C GLU A 312 -27.68 -15.37 10.66
N GLU A 313 -26.80 -15.08 11.62
CA GLU A 313 -26.38 -13.71 11.88
C GLU A 313 -25.75 -13.19 10.59
N PHE A 314 -26.52 -12.41 9.81
CA PHE A 314 -26.02 -11.76 8.61
C PHE A 314 -24.82 -10.89 9.00
N GLN A 315 -23.62 -11.38 8.73
CA GLN A 315 -22.40 -10.63 8.96
C GLN A 315 -22.42 -9.45 7.98
N LYS A 316 -22.57 -8.23 8.52
CA LYS A 316 -22.60 -7.01 7.72
C LYS A 316 -21.29 -6.90 6.95
N ILE A 317 -21.38 -6.94 5.62
CA ILE A 317 -20.23 -6.84 4.72
C ILE A 317 -19.61 -5.45 4.83
N ASP A 318 -18.28 -5.36 4.82
CA ASP A 318 -17.58 -4.09 4.66
C ASP A 318 -17.80 -3.56 3.24
N VAL A 319 -18.50 -2.44 3.13
CA VAL A 319 -18.88 -1.80 1.86
C VAL A 319 -17.88 -0.73 1.41
N ASN A 320 -16.80 -0.51 2.17
CA ASN A 320 -15.78 0.44 1.77
C ASN A 320 -14.98 -0.10 0.59
N PRO A 321 -14.58 0.75 -0.36
CA PRO A 321 -13.71 0.33 -1.44
C PRO A 321 -12.34 -0.07 -0.89
N PRO A 322 -11.57 -0.92 -1.60
CA PRO A 322 -10.22 -1.29 -1.19
C PRO A 322 -9.37 -0.06 -0.87
N LYS A 323 -8.58 -0.15 0.21
CA LYS A 323 -7.76 0.97 0.70
C LYS A 323 -6.93 1.60 -0.43
N GLY A 324 -7.11 2.90 -0.63
CA GLY A 324 -6.40 3.69 -1.64
C GLY A 324 -7.02 3.70 -3.03
N THR A 325 -8.22 3.16 -3.17
CA THR A 325 -9.06 3.26 -4.38
C THR A 325 -10.21 4.24 -4.16
N ARG A 326 -10.98 4.54 -5.22
CA ARG A 326 -12.05 5.54 -5.22
C ARG A 326 -13.32 4.97 -5.84
N ASP A 327 -14.43 5.19 -5.14
CA ASP A 327 -15.75 5.19 -5.77
C ASP A 327 -16.00 6.56 -6.40
N PHE A 328 -16.75 6.58 -7.50
CA PHE A 328 -17.14 7.81 -8.19
C PHE A 328 -18.67 7.90 -8.22
N PRO A 329 -19.31 8.47 -7.18
CA PRO A 329 -20.74 8.79 -7.25
C PRO A 329 -21.01 9.81 -8.37
N PRO A 330 -22.27 10.03 -8.79
CA PRO A 330 -22.59 10.84 -9.96
C PRO A 330 -21.93 12.23 -10.01
N GLU A 331 -21.82 12.92 -8.87
CA GLU A 331 -21.15 14.22 -8.73
C GLU A 331 -19.65 14.16 -9.08
N ASP A 332 -18.93 13.18 -8.54
CA ASP A 332 -17.51 12.98 -8.82
C ASP A 332 -17.30 12.46 -10.25
N MET A 333 -18.23 11.64 -10.74
CA MET A 333 -18.21 11.11 -12.08
C MET A 333 -18.44 12.20 -13.14
N ARG A 334 -19.32 13.17 -12.87
CA ARG A 334 -19.48 14.36 -13.74
C ARG A 334 -18.18 15.15 -13.83
N LEU A 335 -17.52 15.41 -12.69
CA LEU A 335 -16.23 16.09 -12.68
C LEU A 335 -15.15 15.32 -13.45
N ARG A 336 -15.09 14.00 -13.25
CA ARG A 336 -14.15 13.14 -13.99
C ARG A 336 -14.41 13.20 -15.49
N ASN A 337 -15.67 13.08 -15.92
CA ASN A 337 -16.03 13.13 -17.32
C ASN A 337 -15.73 14.51 -17.93
N TRP A 338 -16.00 15.60 -17.21
CA TRP A 338 -15.62 16.95 -17.65
C TRP A 338 -14.11 17.05 -17.89
N LEU A 339 -13.29 16.57 -16.95
CA LEU A 339 -11.83 16.59 -17.08
C LEU A 339 -11.35 15.72 -18.25
N PHE A 340 -11.89 14.50 -18.37
CA PHE A 340 -11.48 13.56 -19.41
C PHE A 340 -11.92 14.00 -20.80
N ASN A 341 -13.06 14.68 -20.91
CA ASN A 341 -13.49 15.28 -22.17
C ASN A 341 -12.50 16.35 -22.62
N HIS A 342 -12.00 17.20 -21.71
CA HIS A 342 -10.93 18.16 -22.06
C HIS A 342 -9.64 17.47 -22.50
N PHE A 343 -9.22 16.39 -21.83
CA PHE A 343 -8.07 15.59 -22.26
C PHE A 343 -8.25 15.03 -23.68
N LYS A 344 -9.42 14.44 -23.97
CA LYS A 344 -9.74 13.87 -25.27
C LYS A 344 -9.85 14.94 -26.36
N GLU A 345 -10.50 16.06 -26.06
CA GLU A 345 -10.64 17.18 -26.99
C GLU A 345 -9.29 17.77 -27.37
N VAL A 346 -8.42 18.03 -26.39
CA VAL A 346 -7.05 18.50 -26.65
C VAL A 346 -6.27 17.48 -27.46
N SER A 347 -6.34 16.20 -27.12
CA SER A 347 -5.66 15.16 -27.89
C SER A 347 -6.09 15.14 -29.36
N ARG A 348 -7.40 15.25 -29.63
CA ARG A 348 -7.96 15.30 -30.99
C ARG A 348 -7.58 16.57 -31.74
N LEU A 349 -7.52 17.72 -31.07
CA LEU A 349 -7.07 18.98 -31.67
C LEU A 349 -5.63 18.93 -32.17
N PHE A 350 -4.80 18.14 -31.50
CA PHE A 350 -3.42 17.88 -31.90
C PHE A 350 -3.28 16.65 -32.81
N GLY A 351 -4.39 16.09 -33.30
CA GLY A 351 -4.39 14.98 -34.25
C GLY A 351 -3.92 13.64 -33.67
N TYR A 352 -4.05 13.42 -32.37
CA TYR A 352 -3.74 12.13 -31.75
C TYR A 352 -4.94 11.18 -31.84
N GLU A 353 -4.65 9.89 -32.05
CA GLU A 353 -5.65 8.83 -32.06
C GLU A 353 -5.77 8.15 -30.69
N GLU A 354 -7.00 7.82 -30.29
CA GLU A 354 -7.29 7.22 -28.99
C GLU A 354 -7.00 5.71 -29.03
N VAL A 355 -6.21 5.21 -28.07
CA VAL A 355 -5.94 3.78 -27.87
C VAL A 355 -6.20 3.39 -26.42
N ASP A 356 -6.39 2.08 -26.18
CA ASP A 356 -6.46 1.52 -24.84
C ASP A 356 -5.78 0.14 -24.80
N PHE A 357 -5.46 -0.30 -23.60
CA PHE A 357 -4.79 -1.55 -23.31
C PHE A 357 -5.50 -2.25 -22.16
N PRO A 358 -5.33 -3.56 -21.97
CA PRO A 358 -5.76 -4.21 -20.73
C PRO A 358 -5.13 -3.55 -19.50
N VAL A 359 -5.89 -3.43 -18.41
CA VAL A 359 -5.33 -2.98 -17.12
C VAL A 359 -4.40 -4.03 -16.50
N LEU A 360 -4.64 -5.30 -16.84
CA LEU A 360 -3.85 -6.44 -16.41
C LEU A 360 -2.83 -6.80 -17.49
N GLU A 361 -1.55 -6.70 -17.17
CA GLU A 361 -0.44 -6.96 -18.08
C GLU A 361 0.52 -7.99 -17.48
N THR A 362 1.41 -8.55 -18.30
CA THR A 362 2.43 -9.50 -17.80
C THR A 362 3.43 -8.76 -16.92
N GLU A 363 3.75 -9.30 -15.73
CA GLU A 363 4.66 -8.64 -14.77
C GLU A 363 6.03 -8.30 -15.39
N ALA A 364 6.52 -9.17 -16.28
CA ALA A 364 7.79 -9.00 -16.99
C ALA A 364 7.90 -7.69 -17.79
N LEU A 365 6.76 -7.09 -18.20
CA LEU A 365 6.73 -5.83 -18.93
C LEU A 365 7.26 -4.66 -18.08
N PHE A 366 7.11 -4.74 -16.76
CA PHE A 366 7.46 -3.66 -15.82
C PHE A 366 8.77 -3.92 -15.05
N ILE A 367 9.18 -5.19 -14.90
CA ILE A 367 10.41 -5.55 -14.16
C ILE A 367 11.69 -5.19 -14.94
N ARG A 368 11.69 -5.27 -16.27
CA ARG A 368 12.92 -5.08 -17.08
C ARG A 368 13.55 -3.68 -16.97
N LYS A 369 12.81 -2.67 -16.51
CA LYS A 369 13.22 -1.25 -16.59
C LYS A 369 12.88 -0.42 -15.37
N ALA A 370 12.24 -1.02 -14.40
CA ALA A 370 12.19 -0.42 -13.09
C ALA A 370 13.45 -0.78 -12.33
N GLY A 371 14.15 0.20 -11.77
CA GLY A 371 15.02 -0.11 -10.62
C GLY A 371 14.24 -0.92 -9.57
N GLU A 372 14.96 -1.63 -8.70
CA GLU A 372 14.36 -2.57 -7.73
C GLU A 372 13.14 -1.99 -6.96
N GLU A 373 13.08 -0.66 -6.78
CA GLU A 373 12.00 0.09 -6.12
C GLU A 373 10.59 -0.02 -6.76
N ILE A 374 10.43 -0.16 -8.09
CA ILE A 374 9.05 -0.27 -8.65
C ILE A 374 8.49 -1.64 -8.33
N ARG A 375 9.30 -2.71 -8.26
CA ARG A 375 8.81 -4.06 -7.96
C ARG A 375 8.04 -4.09 -6.65
N ASP A 376 8.56 -3.41 -5.63
CA ASP A 376 7.91 -3.31 -4.31
C ASP A 376 6.64 -2.45 -4.33
N GLN A 377 6.47 -1.64 -5.39
CA GLN A 377 5.31 -0.79 -5.63
C GLN A 377 4.35 -1.36 -6.70
N LEU A 378 4.59 -2.55 -7.25
CA LEU A 378 3.69 -3.18 -8.22
C LEU A 378 2.56 -3.93 -7.51
N TYR A 379 1.33 -3.77 -8.02
CA TYR A 379 0.24 -4.71 -7.73
C TYR A 379 0.43 -5.97 -8.57
N CYS A 380 1.31 -6.87 -8.14
CA CYS A 380 1.59 -8.15 -8.78
C CYS A 380 0.91 -9.33 -8.07
N PHE A 381 0.49 -10.32 -8.83
CA PHE A 381 -0.08 -11.57 -8.32
C PHE A 381 0.05 -12.69 -9.35
N GLU A 382 -0.26 -13.89 -8.90
CA GLU A 382 -0.34 -15.07 -9.75
C GLU A 382 -1.80 -15.33 -10.10
N ASP A 383 -2.09 -15.49 -11.40
CA ASP A 383 -3.44 -15.85 -11.84
C ASP A 383 -3.73 -17.35 -11.65
N ARG A 384 -4.95 -17.79 -11.97
CA ARG A 384 -5.34 -19.21 -11.84
C ARG A 384 -4.59 -20.16 -12.78
N GLY A 385 -3.87 -19.62 -13.77
CA GLY A 385 -3.03 -20.38 -14.70
C GLY A 385 -1.56 -20.35 -14.31
N ASN A 386 -1.24 -19.95 -13.07
CA ASN A 386 0.11 -19.82 -12.53
C ASN A 386 0.99 -18.82 -13.29
N ARG A 387 0.37 -17.80 -13.93
CA ARG A 387 1.10 -16.75 -14.64
C ARG A 387 1.27 -15.52 -13.76
N ARG A 388 2.46 -14.93 -13.81
CA ARG A 388 2.79 -13.70 -13.12
C ARG A 388 2.25 -12.48 -13.88
N VAL A 389 1.28 -11.80 -13.28
CA VAL A 389 0.61 -10.64 -13.86
C VAL A 389 0.66 -9.45 -12.90
N ALA A 390 0.51 -8.25 -13.44
CA ALA A 390 0.45 -7.03 -12.67
C ALA A 390 -0.64 -6.09 -13.20
N LEU A 391 -1.29 -5.37 -12.28
CA LEU A 391 -2.04 -4.18 -12.67
C LEU A 391 -1.04 -3.11 -13.11
N ARG A 392 -1.23 -2.55 -14.31
CA ARG A 392 -0.28 -1.61 -14.91
C ARG A 392 -0.01 -0.39 -14.00
N PRO A 393 1.25 -0.05 -13.69
CA PRO A 393 1.59 1.18 -12.96
C PRO A 393 1.64 2.43 -13.83
N GLU A 394 1.78 2.27 -15.14
CA GLU A 394 1.86 3.31 -16.16
C GLU A 394 1.42 2.74 -17.53
N LEU A 395 1.15 3.63 -18.49
CA LEU A 395 0.66 3.26 -19.82
C LEU A 395 1.78 3.00 -20.84
N THR A 396 2.95 3.63 -20.71
CA THR A 396 4.04 3.62 -21.70
C THR A 396 4.53 2.21 -22.07
N PRO A 397 4.73 1.26 -21.13
CA PRO A 397 5.11 -0.11 -21.49
C PRO A 397 4.02 -0.85 -22.28
N SER A 398 2.74 -0.57 -21.99
CA SER A 398 1.61 -1.16 -22.72
C SER A 398 1.52 -0.61 -24.15
N LEU A 399 1.79 0.68 -24.32
CA LEU A 399 1.95 1.33 -25.62
C LEU A 399 3.08 0.67 -26.42
N ALA A 400 4.28 0.57 -25.84
CA ALA A 400 5.42 -0.05 -26.51
C ALA A 400 5.11 -1.50 -26.94
N ARG A 401 4.46 -2.29 -26.08
CA ARG A 401 4.00 -3.65 -26.41
C ARG A 401 3.06 -3.65 -27.62
N LEU A 402 2.08 -2.76 -27.66
CA LEU A 402 1.12 -2.69 -28.77
C LEU A 402 1.79 -2.27 -30.09
N VAL A 403 2.70 -1.30 -30.04
CA VAL A 403 3.44 -0.82 -31.21
C VAL A 403 4.32 -1.93 -31.79
N ILE A 404 5.06 -2.64 -30.94
CA ILE A 404 5.87 -3.80 -31.35
C ILE A 404 4.98 -4.90 -31.94
N GLN A 405 3.84 -5.20 -31.31
CA GLN A 405 2.90 -6.20 -31.79
C GLN A 405 2.34 -5.86 -33.18
N LYS A 406 2.06 -4.58 -33.44
CA LYS A 406 1.57 -4.12 -34.75
C LYS A 406 2.69 -4.05 -35.79
N GLY A 407 3.93 -3.83 -35.39
CA GLY A 407 5.10 -3.77 -36.28
C GLY A 407 4.87 -2.80 -37.45
N LYS A 408 5.23 -3.25 -38.66
CA LYS A 408 5.14 -2.44 -39.90
C LYS A 408 3.70 -2.08 -40.34
N SER A 409 2.66 -2.58 -39.67
CA SER A 409 1.27 -2.17 -39.97
C SER A 409 0.93 -0.76 -39.46
N VAL A 410 1.78 -0.17 -38.61
CA VAL A 410 1.64 1.21 -38.15
C VAL A 410 2.53 2.12 -38.99
N SER A 411 1.96 3.20 -39.53
CA SER A 411 2.72 4.25 -40.19
C SER A 411 3.32 5.21 -39.16
N LEU A 412 4.59 5.56 -39.35
CA LEU A 412 5.25 6.63 -38.61
C LEU A 412 5.16 7.96 -39.37
N PRO A 413 5.08 9.12 -38.69
CA PRO A 413 5.07 9.27 -37.24
C PRO A 413 3.73 8.86 -36.62
N LEU A 414 3.80 8.22 -35.45
CA LEU A 414 2.65 7.80 -34.67
C LEU A 414 2.33 8.84 -33.61
N LYS A 415 1.06 9.22 -33.47
CA LYS A 415 0.58 10.12 -32.41
C LYS A 415 -0.61 9.48 -31.71
N TRP A 416 -0.39 8.82 -30.58
CA TRP A 416 -1.43 8.11 -29.84
C TRP A 416 -1.62 8.66 -28.44
N PHE A 417 -2.85 8.60 -27.95
CA PHE A 417 -3.19 9.00 -26.60
C PHE A 417 -4.10 7.98 -25.91
N ALA A 418 -4.06 7.96 -24.58
CA ALA A 418 -4.93 7.14 -23.75
C ALA A 418 -5.32 7.90 -22.47
N VAL A 419 -6.50 7.62 -21.91
CA VAL A 419 -6.87 8.07 -20.56
C VAL A 419 -7.18 6.83 -19.73
N GLY A 420 -6.13 6.26 -19.14
CA GLY A 420 -6.16 4.93 -18.54
C GLY A 420 -6.01 4.96 -17.02
N GLN A 421 -6.61 3.97 -16.36
CA GLN A 421 -6.39 3.72 -14.94
C GLN A 421 -5.04 3.00 -14.70
N CYS A 422 -4.30 3.47 -13.71
CA CYS A 422 -2.97 3.00 -13.32
C CYS A 422 -2.89 2.74 -11.81
N TRP A 423 -2.08 1.74 -11.43
CA TRP A 423 -2.04 1.15 -10.09
C TRP A 423 -0.64 1.10 -9.49
N ARG A 424 -0.53 1.45 -8.21
CA ARG A 424 0.73 1.36 -7.45
C ARG A 424 0.47 1.01 -5.99
N TYR A 425 1.39 0.25 -5.43
CA TYR A 425 1.31 -0.25 -4.06
C TYR A 425 2.26 0.53 -3.16
N GLU A 426 1.79 1.66 -2.62
CA GLU A 426 2.61 2.54 -1.80
C GLU A 426 1.80 3.21 -0.68
N ARG A 427 2.50 3.97 0.18
CA ARG A 427 1.89 4.83 1.19
C ARG A 427 1.20 6.00 0.51
N MET A 428 -0.09 6.17 0.79
CA MET A 428 -0.90 7.26 0.24
C MET A 428 -0.46 8.61 0.81
N THR A 429 -0.41 9.62 -0.06
CA THR A 429 -0.16 11.03 0.30
C THR A 429 -1.16 11.93 -0.46
N ARG A 430 -1.21 13.23 -0.14
CA ARG A 430 -2.11 14.17 -0.83
C ARG A 430 -1.82 14.17 -2.35
N GLY A 431 -2.85 13.99 -3.17
CA GLY A 431 -2.73 13.87 -4.63
C GLY A 431 -2.08 12.56 -5.13
N ARG A 432 -1.79 11.59 -4.25
CA ARG A 432 -1.09 10.34 -4.59
C ARG A 432 -1.75 9.15 -3.89
N ARG A 433 -2.52 8.41 -4.68
CA ARG A 433 -3.29 7.23 -4.26
C ARG A 433 -2.75 5.97 -4.94
N ARG A 434 -3.28 4.81 -4.51
CA ARG A 434 -2.92 3.50 -5.07
C ARG A 434 -3.54 3.26 -6.44
N GLU A 435 -4.66 3.90 -6.71
CA GLU A 435 -5.32 3.98 -8.01
C GLU A 435 -5.35 5.44 -8.45
N HIS A 436 -5.09 5.68 -9.74
CA HIS A 436 -5.25 6.99 -10.37
C HIS A 436 -5.50 6.84 -11.87
N TYR A 437 -6.04 7.88 -12.50
CA TYR A 437 -6.13 7.95 -13.95
C TYR A 437 -5.01 8.82 -14.50
N GLN A 438 -4.52 8.43 -15.67
CA GLN A 438 -3.44 9.12 -16.34
C GLN A 438 -3.84 9.36 -17.79
N TRP A 439 -3.81 10.63 -18.20
CA TRP A 439 -3.82 11.00 -19.60
C TRP A 439 -2.39 10.89 -20.13
N ASN A 440 -2.20 10.01 -21.10
CA ASN A 440 -0.95 9.81 -21.81
C ASN A 440 -1.08 10.29 -23.25
N MET A 441 -0.05 10.98 -23.72
CA MET A 441 0.14 11.28 -25.14
C MET A 441 1.59 10.96 -25.49
N ASP A 442 1.76 10.25 -26.60
CA ASP A 442 3.05 9.73 -27.02
C ASP A 442 3.20 9.90 -28.54
N ILE A 443 4.38 10.37 -28.95
CA ILE A 443 4.82 10.49 -30.34
C ILE A 443 5.92 9.46 -30.57
N ILE A 444 5.80 8.65 -31.62
CA ILE A 444 6.81 7.66 -32.02
C ILE A 444 7.24 7.92 -33.47
N GLY A 445 8.54 7.81 -33.75
CA GLY A 445 9.12 7.97 -35.08
C GLY A 445 9.60 9.39 -35.41
N VAL A 446 9.62 10.31 -34.43
CA VAL A 446 10.13 11.68 -34.60
C VAL A 446 11.39 11.86 -33.75
N PRO A 447 12.60 11.94 -34.35
CA PRO A 447 13.83 12.17 -33.61
C PRO A 447 14.04 13.61 -33.16
N GLU A 448 13.44 14.60 -33.83
CA GLU A 448 13.66 16.01 -33.55
C GLU A 448 12.90 16.49 -32.31
N VAL A 449 13.45 17.52 -31.65
CA VAL A 449 12.91 18.21 -30.45
C VAL A 449 11.48 18.78 -30.65
N THR A 450 11.04 18.88 -31.91
CA THR A 450 9.66 19.26 -32.25
C THR A 450 8.61 18.37 -31.59
N ALA A 451 8.94 17.10 -31.31
CA ALA A 451 8.03 16.18 -30.65
C ALA A 451 7.78 16.57 -29.18
N GLU A 452 8.84 16.90 -28.44
CA GLU A 452 8.74 17.41 -27.06
C GLU A 452 8.02 18.76 -27.01
N ALA A 453 8.29 19.64 -27.97
CA ALA A 453 7.64 20.95 -28.06
C ALA A 453 6.11 20.83 -28.28
N GLU A 454 5.68 19.96 -29.19
CA GLU A 454 4.28 19.65 -29.46
C GLU A 454 3.57 19.08 -28.22
N LEU A 455 4.23 18.16 -27.50
CA LEU A 455 3.69 17.58 -26.27
C LEU A 455 3.47 18.64 -25.18
N ILE A 456 4.47 19.49 -24.90
CA ILE A 456 4.32 20.57 -23.91
C ILE A 456 3.23 21.56 -24.35
N SER A 457 3.21 21.91 -25.65
CA SER A 457 2.16 22.77 -26.23
C SER A 457 0.76 22.20 -25.99
N SER A 458 0.56 20.90 -26.13
CA SER A 458 -0.73 20.26 -25.86
C SER A 458 -1.16 20.39 -24.40
N ILE A 459 -0.23 20.24 -23.45
CA ILE A 459 -0.53 20.40 -22.01
C ILE A 459 -0.85 21.87 -21.71
N VAL A 460 -0.12 22.81 -22.30
CA VAL A 460 -0.39 24.26 -22.17
C VAL A 460 -1.77 24.61 -22.75
N ASN A 461 -2.15 24.03 -23.90
CA ASN A 461 -3.48 24.20 -24.47
C ASN A 461 -4.57 23.72 -23.51
N PHE A 462 -4.38 22.55 -22.91
CA PHE A 462 -5.26 22.03 -21.87
C PHE A 462 -5.38 23.01 -20.69
N PHE A 463 -4.26 23.48 -20.13
CA PHE A 463 -4.27 24.43 -19.01
C PHE A 463 -5.04 25.72 -19.34
N LYS A 464 -4.77 26.33 -20.51
CA LYS A 464 -5.45 27.54 -20.97
C LYS A 464 -6.97 27.33 -21.07
N ARG A 465 -7.43 26.16 -21.57
CA ARG A 465 -8.86 25.82 -21.70
C ARG A 465 -9.60 25.75 -20.37
N ILE A 466 -8.93 25.26 -19.32
CA ILE A 466 -9.52 25.12 -17.98
C ILE A 466 -9.25 26.33 -17.08
N GLY A 467 -8.76 27.44 -17.64
CA GLY A 467 -8.56 28.71 -16.93
C GLY A 467 -7.26 28.79 -16.10
N ILE A 468 -6.34 27.83 -16.25
CA ILE A 468 -5.01 27.89 -15.63
C ILE A 468 -4.09 28.75 -16.50
N THR A 469 -3.26 29.56 -15.87
CA THR A 469 -2.34 30.51 -16.52
C THR A 469 -0.87 30.18 -16.25
N ALA A 470 0.03 30.83 -16.98
CA ALA A 470 1.48 30.73 -16.78
C ALA A 470 1.92 31.22 -15.39
N SER A 471 1.10 32.00 -14.68
CA SER A 471 1.38 32.43 -13.31
C SER A 471 1.06 31.36 -12.26
N ASP A 472 0.25 30.37 -12.63
CA ASP A 472 -0.21 29.30 -11.74
C ASP A 472 0.70 28.08 -11.79
N VAL A 473 1.16 27.74 -12.99
CA VAL A 473 1.93 26.53 -13.28
C VAL A 473 3.10 26.83 -14.22
N GLY A 474 4.07 25.94 -14.25
CA GLY A 474 5.17 25.96 -15.21
C GLY A 474 5.69 24.57 -15.51
N PHE A 475 6.64 24.49 -16.43
CA PHE A 475 7.39 23.31 -16.81
C PHE A 475 8.86 23.53 -16.50
N LYS A 476 9.41 22.70 -15.63
CA LYS A 476 10.86 22.58 -15.51
C LYS A 476 11.34 21.58 -16.55
N VAL A 477 12.37 21.93 -17.32
CA VAL A 477 12.93 21.07 -18.37
C VAL A 477 14.44 20.88 -18.21
N SER A 478 14.90 19.70 -18.59
CA SER A 478 16.32 19.33 -18.64
C SER A 478 16.52 18.24 -19.70
N SER A 479 17.75 17.74 -19.83
CA SER A 479 18.05 16.61 -20.70
C SER A 479 18.98 15.63 -19.98
N ARG A 480 18.64 14.33 -20.04
CA ARG A 480 19.51 13.28 -19.50
C ARG A 480 20.86 13.20 -20.21
N LYS A 481 20.94 13.65 -21.47
CA LYS A 481 22.19 13.76 -22.21
C LYS A 481 23.21 14.66 -21.50
N VAL A 482 22.76 15.71 -20.80
CA VAL A 482 23.64 16.59 -19.98
C VAL A 482 24.37 15.79 -18.91
N LEU A 483 23.63 14.95 -18.17
CA LEU A 483 24.22 14.11 -17.12
C LEU A 483 25.10 13.01 -17.70
N GLN A 484 24.74 12.44 -18.86
CA GLN A 484 25.57 11.45 -19.56
C GLN A 484 26.92 12.04 -19.98
N GLU A 485 26.91 13.22 -20.62
CA GLU A 485 28.12 13.92 -21.04
C GLU A 485 29.02 14.24 -19.84
N LEU A 486 28.44 14.72 -18.74
CA LEU A 486 29.18 14.99 -17.51
C LEU A 486 29.82 13.72 -16.94
N LEU A 487 29.04 12.67 -16.71
CA LEU A 487 29.53 11.43 -16.11
C LEU A 487 30.60 10.75 -16.98
N LYS A 488 30.45 10.84 -18.31
CA LYS A 488 31.44 10.33 -19.27
C LYS A 488 32.79 11.05 -19.15
N LYS A 489 32.81 12.38 -18.89
CA LYS A 489 34.06 13.14 -18.68
C LYS A 489 34.84 12.63 -17.46
N TYR A 490 34.14 12.14 -16.44
CA TYR A 490 34.73 11.55 -15.23
C TYR A 490 34.98 10.04 -15.36
N GLY A 491 34.83 9.45 -16.55
CA GLY A 491 35.08 8.03 -16.78
C GLY A 491 34.07 7.11 -16.10
N VAL A 492 32.88 7.60 -15.75
CA VAL A 492 31.82 6.78 -15.14
C VAL A 492 31.20 5.87 -16.22
N PRO A 493 31.14 4.54 -15.98
CA PRO A 493 30.52 3.59 -16.91
C PRO A 493 29.04 3.86 -17.22
N GLU A 494 28.60 3.60 -18.47
CA GLU A 494 27.22 3.87 -18.93
C GLU A 494 26.17 3.01 -18.20
N ASP A 495 26.52 1.82 -17.74
CA ASP A 495 25.63 0.93 -16.98
C ASP A 495 25.24 1.50 -15.60
N LEU A 496 26.05 2.41 -15.04
CA LEU A 496 25.73 3.12 -13.80
C LEU A 496 24.74 4.27 -14.01
N PHE A 497 24.56 4.75 -15.25
CA PHE A 497 23.79 5.96 -15.55
C PHE A 497 22.34 5.89 -15.03
N GLY A 498 21.66 4.76 -15.26
CA GLY A 498 20.30 4.56 -14.79
C GLY A 498 20.17 4.63 -13.27
N ARG A 499 21.15 4.06 -12.55
CA ARG A 499 21.20 4.09 -11.08
C ARG A 499 21.43 5.49 -10.56
N VAL A 500 22.33 6.25 -11.19
CA VAL A 500 22.58 7.66 -10.86
C VAL A 500 21.33 8.51 -11.04
N CYS A 501 20.61 8.35 -12.16
CA CYS A 501 19.36 9.07 -12.40
C CYS A 501 18.31 8.83 -11.31
N ILE A 502 18.17 7.58 -10.84
CA ILE A 502 17.24 7.22 -9.77
C ILE A 502 17.62 7.91 -8.45
N ILE A 503 18.91 7.98 -8.13
CA ILE A 503 19.39 8.67 -6.92
C ILE A 503 19.14 10.18 -7.04
N ILE A 504 19.44 10.79 -8.19
CA ILE A 504 19.23 12.22 -8.41
C ILE A 504 17.74 12.60 -8.34
N ASP A 505 16.81 11.76 -8.80
CA ASP A 505 15.36 12.02 -8.67
C ASP A 505 14.89 12.18 -7.20
N LYS A 506 15.73 11.75 -6.23
CA LYS A 506 15.48 11.92 -4.80
C LYS A 506 16.05 13.23 -4.24
N ILE A 507 16.77 14.04 -5.02
CA ILE A 507 17.51 15.20 -4.51
C ILE A 507 16.64 16.26 -3.82
N GLU A 508 15.39 16.43 -4.26
CA GLU A 508 14.42 17.33 -3.61
C GLU A 508 13.65 16.65 -2.45
N LYS A 509 13.83 15.33 -2.25
CA LYS A 509 13.06 14.51 -1.31
C LYS A 509 13.86 14.10 -0.06
N ILE A 510 15.19 13.98 -0.18
CA ILE A 510 16.08 13.56 0.91
C ILE A 510 17.27 14.53 1.05
N PRO A 511 17.92 14.61 2.23
CA PRO A 511 19.05 15.51 2.44
C PRO A 511 20.23 15.26 1.48
N LEU A 512 20.93 16.32 1.08
CA LEU A 512 22.08 16.23 0.17
C LEU A 512 23.19 15.30 0.67
N ASP A 513 23.40 15.21 1.98
CA ASP A 513 24.39 14.29 2.56
C ASP A 513 24.03 12.81 2.35
N GLU A 514 22.73 12.49 2.30
CA GLU A 514 22.26 11.14 1.97
C GLU A 514 22.43 10.86 0.47
N ILE A 515 22.16 11.85 -0.39
CA ILE A 515 22.41 11.76 -1.83
C ILE A 515 23.89 11.49 -2.13
N LYS A 516 24.80 12.25 -1.50
CA LYS A 516 26.25 12.05 -1.65
C LYS A 516 26.67 10.64 -1.24
N LYS A 517 26.11 10.12 -0.14
CA LYS A 517 26.37 8.74 0.31
C LYS A 517 25.85 7.71 -0.69
N GLU A 518 24.61 7.83 -1.15
CA GLU A 518 24.03 6.92 -2.14
C GLU A 518 24.85 6.91 -3.44
N LEU A 519 25.27 8.08 -3.93
CA LEU A 519 26.15 8.20 -5.10
C LEU A 519 27.53 7.56 -4.84
N GLY A 520 28.13 7.77 -3.66
CA GLY A 520 29.40 7.14 -3.29
C GLY A 520 29.33 5.61 -3.31
N PHE A 521 28.21 5.02 -2.89
CA PHE A 521 28.01 3.56 -2.95
C PHE A 521 27.89 3.00 -4.39
N THR A 522 27.74 3.86 -5.41
CA THR A 522 27.76 3.42 -6.82
C THR A 522 29.17 3.28 -7.39
N GLY A 523 30.20 3.75 -6.66
CA GLY A 523 31.60 3.72 -7.12
C GLY A 523 32.04 4.94 -7.93
N ILE A 524 31.25 6.01 -7.92
CA ILE A 524 31.60 7.30 -8.55
C ILE A 524 32.58 8.04 -7.63
N SER A 525 33.58 8.72 -8.23
CA SER A 525 34.57 9.51 -7.48
C SER A 525 33.92 10.71 -6.78
N GLU A 526 34.49 11.14 -5.65
CA GLU A 526 33.99 12.32 -4.92
C GLU A 526 33.99 13.58 -5.81
N ASP A 527 35.04 13.78 -6.61
CA ASP A 527 35.14 14.88 -7.57
C ASP A 527 33.99 14.88 -8.60
N ALA A 528 33.65 13.70 -9.14
CA ALA A 528 32.52 13.56 -10.05
C ALA A 528 31.17 13.82 -9.36
N ILE A 529 31.03 13.44 -8.08
CA ILE A 529 29.82 13.73 -7.28
C ILE A 529 29.67 15.22 -7.04
N GLU A 530 30.75 15.93 -6.69
CA GLU A 530 30.72 17.36 -6.46
C GLU A 530 30.32 18.13 -7.72
N GLN A 531 30.91 17.75 -8.86
CA GLN A 531 30.65 18.36 -10.16
C GLN A 531 29.24 18.06 -10.67
N LEU A 532 28.76 16.83 -10.43
CA LEU A 532 27.36 16.47 -10.65
C LEU A 532 26.40 17.36 -9.86
N LEU A 533 26.64 17.54 -8.56
CA LEU A 533 25.79 18.38 -7.71
C LEU A 533 25.85 19.86 -8.11
N GLN A 534 27.01 20.34 -8.56
CA GLN A 534 27.16 21.69 -9.12
C GLN A 534 26.28 21.84 -10.36
N VAL A 535 26.37 20.92 -11.33
CA VAL A 535 25.55 20.96 -12.55
C VAL A 535 24.06 20.91 -12.23
N LEU A 536 23.63 20.05 -11.30
CA LEU A 536 22.22 19.93 -10.90
C LEU A 536 21.65 21.21 -10.24
N SER A 537 22.52 22.10 -9.74
CA SER A 537 22.11 23.38 -9.16
C SER A 537 21.82 24.48 -10.20
N VAL A 538 22.22 24.26 -11.47
CA VAL A 538 22.16 25.25 -12.54
C VAL A 538 20.72 25.47 -13.03
N LYS A 539 20.35 26.74 -13.22
CA LYS A 539 19.02 27.19 -13.68
C LYS A 539 19.05 28.00 -14.98
N SER A 540 20.23 28.24 -15.56
CA SER A 540 20.42 28.91 -16.85
C SER A 540 21.10 27.97 -17.85
N LEU A 541 20.70 28.06 -19.12
CA LEU A 541 21.38 27.31 -20.20
C LEU A 541 22.77 27.86 -20.50
N ASP A 542 22.97 29.17 -20.35
CA ASP A 542 24.27 29.81 -20.59
C ASP A 542 25.28 29.37 -19.51
N ASP A 543 24.88 29.37 -18.24
CA ASP A 543 25.71 28.86 -17.14
C ASP A 543 26.04 27.37 -17.31
N LEU A 544 25.10 26.58 -17.83
CA LEU A 544 25.33 25.16 -18.11
C LEU A 544 26.37 24.99 -19.22
N GLU A 545 26.29 25.78 -20.27
CA GLU A 545 27.24 25.75 -21.38
C GLU A 545 28.65 26.14 -20.93
N ASP A 546 28.76 27.15 -20.07
CA ASP A 546 30.03 27.58 -19.47
C ASP A 546 30.64 26.45 -18.62
N ILE A 547 29.85 25.78 -17.77
CA ILE A 547 30.32 24.66 -16.93
C ILE A 547 30.74 23.46 -17.77
N LEU A 548 30.02 23.17 -18.85
CA LEU A 548 30.34 22.05 -19.74
C LEU A 548 31.46 22.38 -20.74
N GLY A 549 31.86 23.64 -20.87
CA GLY A 549 32.94 24.08 -21.75
C GLY A 549 32.59 24.02 -23.24
N GLY A 550 31.30 24.16 -23.59
CA GLY A 550 30.83 24.24 -24.98
C GLY A 550 29.41 23.69 -25.23
N ALA A 551 28.85 24.06 -26.39
CA ALA A 551 27.54 23.59 -26.85
C ALA A 551 27.58 22.12 -27.32
N GLY A 552 27.39 21.18 -26.39
CA GLY A 552 27.10 19.78 -26.70
C GLY A 552 25.72 19.62 -27.35
N GLU A 553 25.45 18.41 -27.86
CA GLU A 553 24.14 18.06 -28.47
C GLU A 553 22.99 18.33 -27.50
N ALA A 554 23.19 18.02 -26.20
CA ALA A 554 22.19 18.25 -25.17
C ALA A 554 21.79 19.72 -25.01
N ILE A 555 22.76 20.64 -25.08
CA ILE A 555 22.51 22.09 -24.96
C ILE A 555 21.84 22.60 -26.24
N ALA A 556 22.27 22.12 -27.41
CA ALA A 556 21.66 22.47 -28.69
C ALA A 556 20.17 22.06 -28.72
N ASP A 557 19.85 20.83 -28.31
CA ASP A 557 18.49 20.32 -28.20
C ASP A 557 17.64 21.19 -27.26
N LEU A 558 18.18 21.56 -26.09
CA LEU A 558 17.50 22.42 -25.12
C LEU A 558 17.25 23.83 -25.68
N LYS A 559 18.27 24.47 -26.27
CA LYS A 559 18.12 25.79 -26.91
C LYS A 559 17.08 25.75 -28.03
N GLN A 560 17.04 24.67 -28.81
CA GLN A 560 16.01 24.47 -29.83
C GLN A 560 14.61 24.35 -29.19
N LEU A 561 14.45 23.62 -28.09
CA LEU A 561 13.18 23.53 -27.37
C LEU A 561 12.67 24.89 -26.91
N PHE A 562 13.54 25.73 -26.33
CA PHE A 562 13.16 27.09 -25.90
C PHE A 562 12.81 27.99 -27.09
N SER A 563 13.53 27.88 -28.20
CA SER A 563 13.18 28.60 -29.43
C SER A 563 11.81 28.18 -29.98
N LEU A 564 11.53 26.88 -30.01
CA LEU A 564 10.22 26.36 -30.40
C LEU A 564 9.12 26.81 -29.43
N ALA A 565 9.39 26.84 -28.12
CA ALA A 565 8.44 27.31 -27.11
C ALA A 565 7.94 28.73 -27.35
N GLU A 566 8.82 29.62 -27.84
CA GLU A 566 8.43 30.96 -28.28
C GLU A 566 7.47 30.89 -29.46
N LYS A 567 7.75 30.07 -30.48
CA LYS A 567 6.92 29.94 -31.69
C LYS A 567 5.56 29.29 -31.43
N PHE A 568 5.51 28.32 -30.51
CA PHE A 568 4.26 27.71 -30.05
C PHE A 568 3.49 28.60 -29.04
N GLY A 569 4.08 29.70 -28.56
CA GLY A 569 3.41 30.64 -27.65
C GLY A 569 3.28 30.14 -26.21
N TYR A 570 4.29 29.42 -25.72
CA TYR A 570 4.38 28.96 -24.33
C TYR A 570 5.71 29.28 -23.63
N SER A 571 6.51 30.23 -24.13
CA SER A 571 7.78 30.64 -23.51
C SER A 571 7.67 30.99 -22.02
N GLU A 572 6.59 31.65 -21.59
CA GLU A 572 6.34 31.99 -20.16
C GLU A 572 6.03 30.78 -19.27
N TRP A 573 5.74 29.63 -19.87
CA TRP A 573 5.36 28.42 -19.17
C TRP A 573 6.56 27.52 -18.89
N ILE A 574 7.67 27.70 -19.62
CA ILE A 574 8.83 26.79 -19.59
C ILE A 574 10.03 27.46 -18.94
N GLN A 575 10.77 26.71 -18.12
CA GLN A 575 12.01 27.16 -17.49
C GLN A 575 13.01 26.01 -17.43
N PHE A 576 14.30 26.34 -17.56
CA PHE A 576 15.35 25.34 -17.45
C PHE A 576 15.62 25.03 -15.97
N ASP A 577 15.80 23.75 -15.67
CA ASP A 577 16.21 23.30 -14.35
C ASP A 577 17.00 21.98 -14.48
N ALA A 578 18.32 22.06 -14.29
CA ALA A 578 19.20 20.92 -14.43
C ALA A 578 18.88 19.76 -13.47
N SER A 579 18.19 20.02 -12.34
CA SER A 579 17.85 18.98 -11.36
C SER A 579 16.76 18.01 -11.85
N VAL A 580 16.07 18.34 -12.94
CA VAL A 580 15.00 17.48 -13.48
C VAL A 580 15.58 16.29 -14.23
N VAL A 581 15.42 15.09 -13.68
CA VAL A 581 15.89 13.84 -14.31
C VAL A 581 14.77 12.83 -14.55
N ARG A 582 13.69 12.95 -13.77
CA ARG A 582 12.53 12.03 -13.69
C ARG A 582 12.92 10.62 -13.24
N GLY A 583 12.07 9.98 -12.43
CA GLY A 583 12.38 8.69 -11.79
C GLY A 583 12.26 7.43 -12.66
N LEU A 584 11.84 7.52 -13.93
CA LEU A 584 11.68 6.33 -14.80
C LEU A 584 12.98 6.08 -15.57
N ALA A 585 13.50 4.85 -15.53
CA ALA A 585 14.83 4.56 -16.06
C ALA A 585 14.93 4.70 -17.59
N TYR A 586 13.81 4.64 -18.31
CA TYR A 586 13.80 4.55 -19.77
C TYR A 586 14.01 5.86 -20.53
N TYR A 587 14.03 7.02 -19.86
CA TYR A 587 14.28 8.29 -20.56
C TYR A 587 15.73 8.39 -21.05
N THR A 588 15.90 8.87 -22.28
CA THR A 588 17.17 8.98 -23.01
C THR A 588 17.56 10.43 -23.35
N GLY A 589 16.60 11.35 -23.43
CA GLY A 589 16.82 12.71 -23.90
C GLY A 589 16.21 13.79 -22.99
N ILE A 590 15.53 14.75 -23.60
CA ILE A 590 14.80 15.81 -22.89
C ILE A 590 13.77 15.18 -21.95
N VAL A 591 13.68 15.73 -20.75
CA VAL A 591 12.70 15.40 -19.72
C VAL A 591 12.06 16.68 -19.19
N PHE A 592 10.79 16.59 -18.81
CA PHE A 592 10.05 17.73 -18.31
C PHE A 592 9.08 17.35 -17.20
N GLU A 593 8.84 18.33 -16.31
CA GLU A 593 7.92 18.21 -15.19
C GLU A 593 7.04 19.45 -15.08
N GLY A 594 5.72 19.25 -15.10
CA GLY A 594 4.76 20.30 -14.83
C GLY A 594 4.57 20.48 -13.31
N PHE A 595 4.75 21.70 -12.81
CA PHE A 595 4.70 22.01 -11.38
C PHE A 595 3.80 23.22 -11.09
N ASP A 596 3.32 23.32 -9.86
CA ASP A 596 2.63 24.53 -9.40
C ASP A 596 3.64 25.60 -8.97
N ARG A 597 3.47 26.83 -9.41
CA ARG A 597 4.43 27.90 -9.10
C ARG A 597 4.44 28.31 -7.62
N LYS A 598 3.45 27.91 -6.82
CA LYS A 598 3.46 28.12 -5.36
C LYS A 598 4.26 27.04 -4.61
N GLY A 599 4.70 25.97 -5.29
CA GLY A 599 5.48 24.87 -4.71
C GLY A 599 4.73 24.09 -3.62
N LYS A 600 3.39 24.08 -3.65
CA LYS A 600 2.56 23.41 -2.62
C LYS A 600 2.16 21.99 -3.01
N LEU A 601 2.11 21.73 -4.31
CA LEU A 601 1.67 20.47 -4.87
C LEU A 601 2.87 19.68 -5.36
N ARG A 602 2.65 18.38 -5.53
CA ARG A 602 3.58 17.54 -6.27
C ARG A 602 3.50 17.87 -7.77
N ALA A 603 4.40 17.28 -8.55
CA ALA A 603 4.33 17.27 -10.02
C ALA A 603 2.89 16.97 -10.52
N ILE A 604 2.38 17.86 -11.37
CA ILE A 604 1.05 17.78 -11.99
C ILE A 604 1.08 16.76 -13.13
N CYS A 605 2.15 16.82 -13.93
CA CYS A 605 2.42 15.90 -15.03
C CYS A 605 3.94 15.78 -15.23
N GLY A 606 4.35 14.86 -16.10
CA GLY A 606 5.71 14.89 -16.61
C GLY A 606 5.95 13.81 -17.64
N GLY A 607 7.06 13.98 -18.36
CA GLY A 607 7.33 13.23 -19.56
C GLY A 607 8.78 13.40 -20.01
N GLY A 608 9.05 12.91 -21.21
CA GLY A 608 10.35 13.00 -21.85
C GLY A 608 10.53 12.02 -22.99
N ARG A 609 11.73 12.06 -23.58
CA ARG A 609 12.17 11.20 -24.67
C ARG A 609 12.74 9.87 -24.18
N TYR A 610 12.41 8.77 -24.85
CA TYR A 610 12.71 7.38 -24.47
C TYR A 610 13.02 6.49 -25.68
N ASP A 611 13.96 6.89 -26.54
CA ASP A 611 14.23 6.27 -27.84
C ASP A 611 14.60 4.77 -27.79
N ARG A 612 15.11 4.31 -26.64
CA ARG A 612 15.54 2.92 -26.43
C ARG A 612 14.48 2.07 -25.70
N LEU A 613 13.21 2.50 -25.62
CA LEU A 613 12.19 1.72 -24.92
C LEU A 613 11.81 0.45 -25.68
N LEU A 614 11.49 0.57 -26.97
CA LEU A 614 10.97 -0.54 -27.77
C LEU A 614 11.99 -1.67 -27.90
N SER A 615 13.27 -1.35 -28.10
CA SER A 615 14.35 -2.34 -28.21
C SER A 615 14.50 -3.23 -26.99
N THR A 616 14.24 -2.72 -25.79
CA THR A 616 14.30 -3.55 -24.57
C THR A 616 13.16 -4.55 -24.41
N TYR A 617 12.12 -4.41 -25.23
CA TYR A 617 11.06 -5.39 -25.38
C TYR A 617 11.20 -6.23 -26.65
N GLY A 618 12.33 -6.13 -27.35
CA GLY A 618 12.63 -6.88 -28.58
C GLY A 618 12.13 -6.22 -29.87
N GLY A 619 11.78 -4.93 -29.84
CA GLY A 619 11.52 -4.13 -31.04
C GLY A 619 12.79 -3.47 -31.60
N ASP A 620 12.61 -2.56 -32.56
CA ASP A 620 13.68 -1.70 -33.06
C ASP A 620 13.87 -0.46 -32.16
N ASP A 621 15.06 0.16 -32.19
CA ASP A 621 15.26 1.49 -31.62
C ASP A 621 14.52 2.52 -32.49
N ILE A 622 13.39 3.01 -31.98
CA ILE A 622 12.55 3.99 -32.66
C ILE A 622 12.43 5.21 -31.73
N PRO A 623 12.75 6.42 -32.22
CA PRO A 623 12.65 7.62 -31.41
C PRO A 623 11.23 7.79 -30.87
N ALA A 624 11.11 8.07 -29.58
CA ALA A 624 9.80 8.18 -28.94
C ALA A 624 9.84 9.16 -27.78
N CYS A 625 8.76 9.91 -27.59
CA CYS A 625 8.61 10.80 -26.46
C CYS A 625 7.14 10.90 -26.06
N GLY A 626 6.88 11.19 -24.79
CA GLY A 626 5.51 11.32 -24.30
C GLY A 626 5.45 11.82 -22.88
N PHE A 627 4.24 11.94 -22.36
CA PHE A 627 4.00 12.32 -20.97
C PHE A 627 2.87 11.51 -20.35
N GLY A 628 2.87 11.50 -19.01
CA GLY A 628 1.73 11.12 -18.20
C GLY A 628 1.23 12.31 -17.39
N PHE A 629 -0.08 12.53 -17.42
CA PHE A 629 -0.77 13.61 -16.70
C PHE A 629 -1.81 12.99 -15.75
N GLY A 630 -1.61 13.11 -14.45
CA GLY A 630 -2.45 12.46 -13.44
C GLY A 630 -3.71 13.24 -13.09
N ASP A 631 -4.85 12.55 -12.90
CA ASP A 631 -6.14 13.17 -12.55
C ASP A 631 -6.16 13.80 -11.15
N ALA A 632 -5.45 13.19 -10.19
CA ALA A 632 -5.57 13.58 -8.78
C ALA A 632 -4.97 14.96 -8.47
N VAL A 633 -3.81 15.31 -9.03
CA VAL A 633 -3.10 16.56 -8.70
C VAL A 633 -3.78 17.76 -9.35
N ILE A 634 -4.23 17.62 -10.61
CA ILE A 634 -4.94 18.70 -11.30
C ILE A 634 -6.25 19.07 -10.63
N VAL A 635 -6.99 18.09 -10.10
CA VAL A 635 -8.23 18.35 -9.37
C VAL A 635 -7.95 19.11 -8.07
N GLU A 636 -6.85 18.80 -7.36
CA GLU A 636 -6.43 19.56 -6.18
C GLU A 636 -6.02 21.00 -6.53
N LEU A 637 -5.33 21.19 -7.65
CA LEU A 637 -4.96 22.52 -8.15
C LEU A 637 -6.21 23.35 -8.49
N LEU A 638 -7.15 22.78 -9.23
CA LEU A 638 -8.40 23.45 -9.60
C LEU A 638 -9.24 23.82 -8.37
N LYS A 639 -9.25 22.98 -7.33
CA LYS A 639 -9.88 23.30 -6.04
C LYS A 639 -9.23 24.49 -5.35
N GLU A 640 -7.89 24.51 -5.25
CA GLU A 640 -7.17 25.63 -4.62
C GLU A 640 -7.36 26.95 -5.38
N LYS A 641 -7.56 26.86 -6.69
CA LYS A 641 -7.78 28.01 -7.59
C LYS A 641 -9.24 28.40 -7.75
N GLU A 642 -10.17 27.66 -7.14
CA GLU A 642 -11.62 27.87 -7.31
C GLU A 642 -12.08 27.81 -8.78
N LEU A 643 -11.39 27.00 -9.59
CA LEU A 643 -11.63 26.81 -11.02
C LEU A 643 -12.44 25.54 -11.35
N LEU A 644 -12.96 24.85 -10.32
CA LEU A 644 -13.83 23.71 -10.57
C LEU A 644 -15.17 24.17 -11.16
N PRO A 645 -15.66 23.54 -12.24
CA PRO A 645 -16.97 23.86 -12.80
C PRO A 645 -18.10 23.44 -11.86
N VAL A 646 -19.22 24.16 -11.92
CA VAL A 646 -20.46 23.73 -11.26
C VAL A 646 -21.15 22.69 -12.15
N LEU A 647 -21.08 21.42 -11.75
CA LEU A 647 -21.61 20.30 -12.52
C LEU A 647 -22.81 19.66 -11.81
N GLY A 648 -24.00 20.12 -12.16
CA GLY A 648 -25.27 19.56 -11.69
C GLY A 648 -25.74 18.35 -12.51
N GLN A 649 -26.67 17.58 -11.95
CA GLN A 649 -27.58 16.82 -12.80
C GLN A 649 -28.45 17.84 -13.54
N GLU A 650 -28.63 17.69 -14.85
CA GLU A 650 -29.56 18.48 -15.63
C GLU A 650 -30.48 17.55 -16.42
N VAL A 651 -31.76 17.90 -16.46
CA VAL A 651 -32.78 17.22 -17.24
C VAL A 651 -33.58 18.29 -17.98
N GLU A 652 -33.87 18.09 -19.25
CA GLU A 652 -34.67 19.08 -19.99
C GLU A 652 -36.14 19.01 -19.57
N ASN A 653 -36.69 17.80 -19.43
CA ASN A 653 -38.09 17.60 -19.10
C ASN A 653 -38.27 16.60 -17.96
N ILE A 654 -39.15 16.92 -17.02
CA ILE A 654 -39.77 15.93 -16.16
C ILE A 654 -41.22 15.70 -16.63
N VAL A 655 -41.59 14.46 -16.90
CA VAL A 655 -42.93 14.09 -17.38
C VAL A 655 -43.68 13.39 -16.26
N CYS A 656 -44.90 13.85 -15.97
CA CYS A 656 -45.73 13.30 -14.90
C CYS A 656 -47.19 13.15 -15.35
N ALA A 657 -47.75 11.96 -15.15
CA ALA A 657 -49.19 11.77 -15.21
C ALA A 657 -49.86 12.38 -13.98
N LEU A 658 -50.98 13.08 -14.16
CA LEU A 658 -51.80 13.58 -13.04
C LEU A 658 -52.60 12.46 -12.38
N ASP A 659 -52.97 11.44 -13.17
CA ASP A 659 -53.76 10.29 -12.75
C ASP A 659 -53.03 8.96 -13.05
N LYS A 660 -53.38 7.91 -12.31
CA LYS A 660 -52.67 6.61 -12.36
C LYS A 660 -52.88 5.88 -13.68
N ASP A 661 -54.05 6.01 -14.29
CA ASP A 661 -54.41 5.42 -15.59
C ASP A 661 -53.67 6.08 -16.76
N LEU A 662 -53.20 7.33 -16.60
CA LEU A 662 -52.44 8.06 -17.61
C LEU A 662 -50.93 7.77 -17.61
N GLN A 663 -50.46 6.79 -16.82
CA GLN A 663 -49.03 6.43 -16.80
C GLN A 663 -48.53 5.94 -18.17
N GLY A 664 -49.35 5.22 -18.94
CA GLY A 664 -49.02 4.83 -20.32
C GLY A 664 -48.93 6.02 -21.27
N ALA A 665 -49.79 7.02 -21.10
CA ALA A 665 -49.76 8.26 -21.87
C ALA A 665 -48.50 9.08 -21.53
N ALA A 666 -48.16 9.24 -20.24
CA ALA A 666 -46.93 9.89 -19.81
C ALA A 666 -45.66 9.18 -20.33
N ALA A 667 -45.67 7.85 -20.38
CA ALA A 667 -44.59 7.10 -21.02
C ALA A 667 -44.48 7.41 -22.52
N THR A 668 -45.60 7.51 -23.25
CA THR A 668 -45.63 7.87 -24.67
C THR A 668 -45.04 9.26 -24.92
N VAL A 669 -45.41 10.24 -24.09
CA VAL A 669 -44.86 11.60 -24.13
C VAL A 669 -43.35 11.60 -23.87
N ALA A 670 -42.91 10.89 -22.82
CA ALA A 670 -41.50 10.81 -22.49
C ALA A 670 -40.68 10.14 -23.61
N THR A 671 -41.21 9.09 -24.24
CA THR A 671 -40.58 8.44 -25.40
C THR A 671 -40.47 9.42 -26.57
N THR A 672 -41.56 10.13 -26.91
CA THR A 672 -41.56 11.10 -28.01
C THR A 672 -40.48 12.18 -27.84
N LEU A 673 -40.35 12.72 -26.63
CA LEU A 673 -39.30 13.71 -26.31
C LEU A 673 -37.89 13.11 -26.37
N ARG A 674 -37.70 11.86 -25.92
CA ARG A 674 -36.41 11.15 -26.00
C ARG A 674 -36.02 10.84 -27.44
N ASP A 675 -36.97 10.48 -28.30
CA ASP A 675 -36.74 10.23 -29.73
C ASP A 675 -36.28 11.51 -30.46
N LYS A 676 -36.62 12.69 -29.91
CA LYS A 676 -36.09 14.00 -30.33
C LYS A 676 -34.73 14.35 -29.73
N GLY A 677 -34.09 13.43 -29.00
CA GLY A 677 -32.77 13.60 -28.40
C GLY A 677 -32.76 14.33 -27.04
N GLN A 678 -33.93 14.55 -26.43
CA GLN A 678 -34.00 15.26 -25.16
C GLN A 678 -33.82 14.37 -23.94
N THR A 679 -33.30 14.96 -22.88
CA THR A 679 -33.18 14.34 -21.56
C THR A 679 -34.52 14.42 -20.82
N VAL A 680 -35.09 13.25 -20.49
CA VAL A 680 -36.42 13.16 -19.89
C VAL A 680 -36.44 12.26 -18.65
N ASP A 681 -36.84 12.83 -17.53
CA ASP A 681 -37.17 12.10 -16.30
C ASP A 681 -38.67 11.80 -16.27
N LEU A 682 -39.04 10.52 -16.38
CA LEU A 682 -40.44 10.10 -16.28
C LEU A 682 -40.75 9.73 -14.83
N VAL A 683 -41.78 10.35 -14.26
CA VAL A 683 -42.27 9.99 -12.92
C VAL A 683 -43.01 8.65 -12.99
N LEU A 684 -42.31 7.57 -12.60
CA LEU A 684 -42.78 6.18 -12.71
C LEU A 684 -43.87 5.79 -11.69
N GLU A 685 -44.07 6.61 -10.67
CA GLU A 685 -45.00 6.33 -9.58
C GLU A 685 -46.09 7.41 -9.53
N SER A 686 -47.29 7.04 -9.11
CA SER A 686 -48.32 8.03 -8.78
C SER A 686 -47.87 8.84 -7.55
N LYS A 687 -47.35 10.04 -7.77
CA LYS A 687 -46.88 10.95 -6.72
C LYS A 687 -47.64 12.28 -6.75
N PRO A 688 -47.90 12.91 -5.60
CA PRO A 688 -48.49 14.25 -5.57
C PRO A 688 -47.61 15.28 -6.29
N LEU A 689 -48.21 16.27 -6.96
CA LEU A 689 -47.48 17.32 -7.68
C LEU A 689 -46.41 18.04 -6.85
N LYS A 690 -46.65 18.26 -5.56
CA LYS A 690 -45.67 18.85 -4.64
C LYS A 690 -44.35 18.05 -4.60
N TRP A 691 -44.44 16.71 -4.68
CA TRP A 691 -43.25 15.85 -4.75
C TRP A 691 -42.57 16.00 -6.11
N VAL A 692 -43.34 16.07 -7.20
CA VAL A 692 -42.84 16.23 -8.56
C VAL A 692 -42.06 17.54 -8.71
N PHE A 693 -42.59 18.66 -8.20
CA PHE A 693 -41.87 19.95 -8.17
C PHE A 693 -40.56 19.87 -7.38
N LYS A 694 -40.56 19.18 -6.22
CA LYS A 694 -39.33 18.96 -5.44
C LYS A 694 -38.30 18.11 -6.20
N ARG A 695 -38.76 17.09 -6.93
CA ARG A 695 -37.89 16.26 -7.78
C ARG A 695 -37.33 17.07 -8.93
N ALA A 696 -38.18 17.82 -9.63
CA ALA A 696 -37.81 18.71 -10.73
C ALA A 696 -36.70 19.69 -10.30
N ALA A 697 -36.84 20.33 -9.14
CA ALA A 697 -35.81 21.21 -8.60
C ALA A 697 -34.50 20.46 -8.26
N ARG A 698 -34.58 19.24 -7.70
CA ARG A 698 -33.40 18.43 -7.35
C ARG A 698 -32.60 17.99 -8.58
N VAL A 699 -33.27 17.62 -9.67
CA VAL A 699 -32.64 17.17 -10.92
C VAL A 699 -32.37 18.33 -11.90
N ASN A 700 -32.55 19.57 -11.45
CA ASN A 700 -32.44 20.80 -12.23
C ASN A 700 -33.20 20.73 -13.56
N ALA A 701 -34.47 20.31 -13.50
CA ALA A 701 -35.32 20.20 -14.68
C ALA A 701 -35.62 21.58 -15.28
N ARG A 702 -35.61 21.72 -16.61
CA ARG A 702 -36.01 22.98 -17.28
C ARG A 702 -37.53 23.09 -17.41
N ARG A 703 -38.20 21.99 -17.73
CA ARG A 703 -39.64 21.93 -17.99
C ARG A 703 -40.32 20.81 -17.22
N LEU A 704 -41.56 21.05 -16.80
CA LEU A 704 -42.47 20.04 -16.25
C LEU A 704 -43.60 19.81 -17.25
N VAL A 705 -43.72 18.59 -17.75
CA VAL A 705 -44.76 18.17 -18.69
C VAL A 705 -45.80 17.35 -17.93
N LEU A 706 -47.02 17.88 -17.86
CA LEU A 706 -48.14 17.31 -17.14
C LEU A 706 -49.09 16.64 -18.13
N VAL A 707 -49.39 15.38 -17.89
CA VAL A 707 -50.36 14.59 -18.66
C VAL A 707 -51.62 14.47 -17.83
N GLY A 708 -52.56 15.38 -18.10
CA GLY A 708 -53.92 15.39 -17.55
C GLY A 708 -54.91 14.75 -18.51
N LYS A 709 -56.05 14.30 -17.97
CA LYS A 709 -57.05 13.57 -18.74
C LYS A 709 -57.64 14.41 -19.88
N THR A 710 -58.03 15.64 -19.57
CA THR A 710 -58.61 16.57 -20.55
C THR A 710 -57.63 16.89 -21.67
N GLU A 711 -56.40 17.27 -21.32
CA GLU A 711 -55.39 17.63 -22.33
C GLU A 711 -55.04 16.43 -23.21
N TRP A 712 -54.98 15.23 -22.63
CA TRP A 712 -54.67 14.00 -23.37
C TRP A 712 -55.78 13.60 -24.33
N GLU A 713 -57.05 13.70 -23.92
CA GLU A 713 -58.21 13.49 -24.80
C GLU A 713 -58.20 14.48 -25.99
N ASP A 714 -57.71 15.70 -25.78
CA ASP A 714 -57.51 16.71 -26.82
C ASP A 714 -56.20 16.54 -27.63
N GLY A 715 -55.44 15.46 -27.41
CA GLY A 715 -54.17 15.19 -28.11
C GLY A 715 -53.04 16.16 -27.76
N SER A 716 -53.02 16.66 -26.52
CA SER A 716 -52.10 17.68 -26.01
C SER A 716 -51.57 17.35 -24.62
N VAL A 717 -50.59 18.14 -24.16
CA VAL A 717 -50.06 18.10 -22.79
C VAL A 717 -49.87 19.51 -22.27
N SER A 718 -49.83 19.66 -20.94
CA SER A 718 -49.52 20.94 -20.31
C SER A 718 -48.01 21.02 -20.00
N VAL A 719 -47.31 21.97 -20.60
CA VAL A 719 -45.88 22.21 -20.39
C VAL A 719 -45.70 23.45 -19.53
N LYS A 720 -44.99 23.30 -18.41
CA LYS A 720 -44.61 24.39 -17.52
C LYS A 720 -43.11 24.65 -17.59
N VAL A 721 -42.72 25.88 -17.91
CA VAL A 721 -41.33 26.34 -17.87
C VAL A 721 -40.98 26.67 -16.43
N LEU A 722 -40.00 25.98 -15.84
CA LEU A 722 -39.75 26.06 -14.40
C LEU A 722 -39.03 27.34 -13.96
N SER A 723 -38.31 28.01 -14.87
CA SER A 723 -37.65 29.28 -14.60
C SER A 723 -38.62 30.47 -14.58
N SER A 724 -39.54 30.56 -15.54
CA SER A 724 -40.53 31.65 -15.64
C SER A 724 -41.83 31.35 -14.87
N GLY A 725 -42.14 30.08 -14.68
CA GLY A 725 -43.41 29.62 -14.10
C GLY A 725 -44.57 29.60 -15.11
N GLU A 726 -44.36 30.04 -16.34
CA GLU A 726 -45.36 30.06 -17.41
C GLU A 726 -45.77 28.65 -17.82
N GLN A 727 -47.03 28.52 -18.23
CA GLN A 727 -47.65 27.24 -18.54
C GLN A 727 -48.40 27.34 -19.87
N PHE A 728 -48.17 26.36 -20.74
CA PHE A 728 -48.69 26.30 -22.09
C PHE A 728 -49.31 24.94 -22.34
N GLN A 729 -50.40 24.89 -23.12
CA GLN A 729 -50.93 23.64 -23.64
C GLN A 729 -50.33 23.42 -25.04
N VAL A 730 -49.66 22.29 -25.23
CA VAL A 730 -48.90 21.99 -26.45
C VAL A 730 -49.41 20.69 -27.05
N LYS A 731 -49.69 20.67 -28.36
CA LYS A 731 -50.07 19.45 -29.07
C LYS A 731 -48.89 18.48 -29.09
N LEU A 732 -49.17 17.18 -29.04
CA LEU A 732 -48.11 16.16 -28.98
C LEU A 732 -47.13 16.23 -30.15
N ASN A 733 -47.63 16.53 -31.35
CA ASN A 733 -46.79 16.65 -32.56
C ASN A 733 -45.83 17.86 -32.49
N ASP A 734 -46.27 18.94 -31.83
CA ASP A 734 -45.53 20.20 -31.70
C ASP A 734 -44.64 20.23 -30.44
N LEU A 735 -44.65 19.15 -29.65
CA LEU A 735 -43.89 19.07 -28.40
C LEU A 735 -42.41 18.87 -28.72
N GLU A 736 -41.67 19.97 -28.81
CA GLU A 736 -40.22 19.96 -29.05
C GLU A 736 -39.40 19.99 -27.79
#